data_AF-A0A2A5B2Z5-F1
#
_entry.id   AF-A0A2A5B2Z5-F1
#
_cell.length_a   1.000
_cell.length_b   1.000
_cell.length_c   1.000
_cell.angle_alpha   90.00
_cell.angle_beta   90.00
_cell.angle_gamma   90.00
#
_symmetry.space_group_name_H-M   'P 1'
#
loop_
_entity.id
_entity.type
_entity.pdbx_description
1 polymer ?
#
loop_
_entity_poly.entity_id
_entity_poly.type
_entity_poly.pdbx_seq_one_letter_code
_entity_poly.pdbx_strand_id
1 'polypeptide(L)'
;MAASTFKMIRKSLSTVIFLCGLQGAGLIIAQEILLTEIEPELIHHSLKVILDPVNQQISVEDTITLPQSMQGTAVTFSLNSNLTITNNSGNLQALTTNSTSLANTLATTASANGDLSADISNYRLTLPSRNNGQVLLIYSGTVFDNTQQRGAEHAQSFSETSGIISQQGVYLTKGSAWIADFGNDLLSFDLAVDFAESASTWTAVSQGDREESNNWRSDQPMEEVYLIAANFTVYSQQAGDVEVLAYLRQADSNLATKYMDATERYLALYEPLLGDYPYSKFALIENFWETGYGMPSFTLLGEQVIRFPFILESSYPHEILHNWWGNGVYPDYDSGNWSEGLTAYLADHLFREMEGAGSEYRKEMLARYKNYAADGADFPLSEFTSRNSAASQAVGYGKTLMLWHMLRVQLGDELFIQGLRSFYQDYKFKRASFSDIARHYSELTGVDLTAFFEQWVNRTGAPELSISVEEVTGNRARIMFAQIHSGDPYILKVPVALYYAGESEPQIFDIDLTQKLEGVMADDYENLQAILVDPYFDVFRMLDREETPPTISELFGAGKITFVLPQTDLQHWMQMAESFAEGVDAQIVSADEIDSIPQDRSVWVLGRDNPYAALVIAAAELYGVIDSADALVIAGNDVVFENRSTVLVSRHPDNPELAIGWIHVDDMIAMPGMIEKLPHYGKYSYLSFLGEEPVNDVKGVWSNPESPMQWIKPDNAASIDFNVLPTIEPMATLPSKYMPEQLLRHAIRLSDASMQGRGLGSEGLDQAALYIASQFRTAGLQTLGGTYIQQWTQSITGLGTTELANVVGLIPGSNRELSAKPLVIGAHFDHLGIDVETGRPYPGADDNASGVSILIEVAAKLSRGFTPQRPILFVAFSGEESGLLGSQYLVDNPPGVFQTSDILAMINLDAVGRLDGRSLQIFATDSAYEWPFMAQGIGFTIGVDSSFPEATIASSDHVSFLNAGVPAIHLFSGVHGDYHKTSDTQDKLDAKGMSDIALWLEEAVMYLAELDSPLRSNLEGAEVIVRSATQGEREASLGTVPDFAYGGAGIRISAVSPNSAAAEAGLQTGDVLLSYNGQQITDLQSYSDLLRQSAPGDTVRIQILRAGEELSIDAVLKAR
;
A
#
# COMPACT_ATOMS: atom_id res chain seq x y z
N MET A 1 28.64 -10.77 45.48
CA MET A 1 27.34 -10.77 46.20
C MET A 1 26.39 -9.95 45.32
N ALA A 2 25.53 -10.50 44.45
CA ALA A 2 24.79 -11.78 44.48
C ALA A 2 23.96 -11.91 45.78
N ALA A 3 22.68 -12.29 45.82
CA ALA A 3 21.66 -12.64 44.80
C ALA A 3 20.27 -12.68 45.53
N SER A 4 19.08 -12.84 44.95
CA SER A 4 18.53 -12.87 43.57
C SER A 4 16.98 -12.99 43.65
N THR A 5 16.26 -12.79 42.52
CA THR A 5 14.89 -13.29 42.23
C THR A 5 13.71 -12.92 43.14
N PHE A 6 12.62 -12.42 42.55
CA PHE A 6 11.27 -12.88 42.94
C PHE A 6 10.37 -12.99 41.70
N LYS A 7 9.70 -14.14 41.56
CA LYS A 7 8.87 -14.51 40.42
C LYS A 7 7.44 -14.78 40.91
N MET A 8 6.46 -14.43 40.09
CA MET A 8 5.16 -15.10 39.96
C MET A 8 4.02 -14.86 40.98
N ILE A 9 2.80 -14.98 40.42
CA ILE A 9 1.45 -15.06 41.03
C ILE A 9 0.78 -13.72 41.40
N ARG A 10 0.06 -13.15 40.41
CA ARG A 10 -1.19 -12.41 40.67
C ARG A 10 -2.36 -13.34 40.36
N LYS A 11 -3.24 -13.55 41.34
CA LYS A 11 -4.57 -14.15 41.17
C LYS A 11 -5.61 -13.10 41.57
N SER A 12 -6.62 -12.93 40.71
CA SER A 12 -7.97 -12.38 40.97
C SER A 12 -8.13 -11.31 42.07
N LEU A 13 -8.46 -10.09 41.64
CA LEU A 13 -9.25 -9.16 42.46
C LEU A 13 -10.35 -8.53 41.60
N SER A 14 -11.59 -8.95 41.86
CA SER A 14 -12.80 -8.16 41.59
C SER A 14 -13.55 -8.02 42.91
N THR A 15 -13.53 -6.80 43.48
CA THR A 15 -14.24 -6.47 44.72
C THR A 15 -15.12 -5.26 44.47
N VAL A 16 -16.43 -5.50 44.37
CA VAL A 16 -17.46 -4.46 44.22
C VAL A 16 -17.80 -3.85 45.59
N ILE A 17 -18.03 -2.53 45.62
CA ILE A 17 -18.45 -1.77 46.82
C ILE A 17 -20.00 -1.69 46.90
N PHE A 18 -20.51 -1.48 48.11
CA PHE A 18 -21.81 -1.96 48.60
C PHE A 18 -22.67 -0.77 49.12
N LEU A 19 -23.99 -0.70 48.80
CA LEU A 19 -25.16 -0.44 49.70
C LEU A 19 -26.38 0.31 49.11
N CYS A 20 -27.56 -0.13 49.60
CA CYS A 20 -28.90 0.52 49.62
C CYS A 20 -29.63 0.69 48.27
N GLY A 21 -30.83 0.14 48.01
CA GLY A 21 -31.66 -0.82 48.76
C GLY A 21 -33.11 -0.34 49.01
N LEU A 22 -34.12 -1.08 48.52
CA LEU A 22 -35.52 -0.99 48.98
C LEU A 22 -36.34 -2.24 48.58
N GLN A 23 -37.41 -2.49 49.34
CA GLN A 23 -38.15 -3.75 49.48
C GLN A 23 -39.05 -4.13 48.28
N GLY A 24 -39.16 -5.44 48.00
CA GLY A 24 -40.19 -6.02 47.14
C GLY A 24 -40.18 -7.56 47.23
N ALA A 25 -41.34 -8.21 47.41
CA ALA A 25 -41.42 -9.65 47.68
C ALA A 25 -41.57 -10.50 46.41
N GLY A 26 -40.94 -11.68 46.37
CA GLY A 26 -41.15 -12.67 45.31
C GLY A 26 -40.14 -13.82 45.35
N LEU A 27 -40.44 -14.90 46.09
CA LEU A 27 -39.60 -16.10 46.08
C LEU A 27 -39.93 -16.93 44.82
N ILE A 28 -39.11 -16.82 43.78
CA ILE A 28 -39.01 -17.83 42.72
C ILE A 28 -37.56 -18.32 42.75
N ILE A 29 -37.38 -19.60 43.11
CA ILE A 29 -36.08 -20.26 43.00
C ILE A 29 -35.94 -20.67 41.54
N ALA A 30 -35.34 -19.80 40.73
CA ALA A 30 -34.70 -20.22 39.49
C ALA A 30 -33.39 -20.91 39.88
N GLN A 31 -33.23 -22.19 39.54
CA GLN A 31 -31.91 -22.78 39.54
C GLN A 31 -31.14 -22.18 38.36
N GLU A 32 -30.08 -21.43 38.66
CA GLU A 32 -29.04 -21.16 37.67
C GLU A 32 -28.42 -22.52 37.30
N ILE A 33 -28.84 -23.04 36.16
CA ILE A 33 -28.11 -24.11 35.48
C ILE A 33 -26.86 -23.42 34.92
N LEU A 34 -25.74 -23.59 35.62
CA LEU A 34 -24.44 -23.24 35.11
C LEU A 34 -24.15 -24.17 33.92
N LEU A 35 -24.57 -23.75 32.73
CA LEU A 35 -24.14 -24.35 31.46
C LEU A 35 -22.66 -24.03 31.31
N THR A 36 -21.81 -24.91 31.83
CA THR A 36 -20.46 -25.05 31.29
C THR A 36 -20.61 -25.44 29.84
N GLU A 37 -20.18 -24.59 28.92
CA GLU A 37 -19.98 -24.98 27.53
C GLU A 37 -19.05 -26.20 27.54
N ILE A 38 -19.57 -27.31 26.99
CA ILE A 38 -18.78 -28.50 26.77
C ILE A 38 -18.11 -28.25 25.43
N GLU A 39 -16.79 -28.00 25.44
CA GLU A 39 -16.02 -27.91 24.19
C GLU A 39 -16.29 -29.16 23.34
N PRO A 40 -16.47 -29.02 22.02
CA PRO A 40 -16.75 -30.14 21.15
C PRO A 40 -15.58 -31.12 21.20
N GLU A 41 -15.86 -32.40 21.50
CA GLU A 41 -14.86 -33.44 21.29
C GLU A 41 -14.60 -33.55 19.78
N LEU A 42 -13.42 -33.08 19.35
CA LEU A 42 -12.95 -33.16 17.97
C LEU A 42 -12.35 -34.54 17.67
N ILE A 43 -12.23 -34.88 16.39
CA ILE A 43 -11.27 -35.90 15.96
C ILE A 43 -9.87 -35.33 16.19
N HIS A 44 -9.00 -36.12 16.82
CA HIS A 44 -7.63 -35.70 17.11
C HIS A 44 -6.63 -36.69 16.51
N HIS A 45 -5.71 -36.20 15.67
CA HIS A 45 -4.64 -36.99 15.04
C HIS A 45 -3.30 -36.75 15.75
N SER A 46 -2.68 -37.80 16.31
CA SER A 46 -1.29 -37.75 16.76
C SER A 46 -0.40 -38.44 15.72
N LEU A 47 0.31 -37.63 14.94
CA LEU A 47 1.00 -38.00 13.70
C LEU A 47 2.51 -38.05 13.92
N LYS A 48 3.13 -39.19 13.57
CA LYS A 48 4.58 -39.27 13.33
C LYS A 48 4.82 -39.59 11.86
N VAL A 49 5.51 -38.69 11.17
CA VAL A 49 5.73 -38.76 9.73
C VAL A 49 7.22 -38.91 9.44
N ILE A 50 7.57 -39.83 8.55
CA ILE A 50 8.91 -39.92 7.95
C ILE A 50 8.77 -39.59 6.46
N LEU A 51 9.45 -38.53 6.02
CA LEU A 51 9.49 -38.09 4.62
C LEU A 51 10.81 -38.51 3.95
N ASP A 52 10.72 -39.05 2.73
CA ASP A 52 11.85 -39.21 1.82
C ASP A 52 11.57 -38.47 0.48
N PRO A 53 11.89 -37.17 0.40
CA PRO A 53 11.69 -36.35 -0.79
C PRO A 53 12.48 -36.84 -2.02
N VAL A 54 13.57 -37.60 -1.81
CA VAL A 54 14.39 -38.14 -2.91
C VAL A 54 13.72 -39.34 -3.56
N ASN A 55 13.05 -40.19 -2.77
CA ASN A 55 12.32 -41.36 -3.27
C ASN A 55 10.80 -41.14 -3.41
N GLN A 56 10.32 -39.90 -3.19
CA GLN A 56 8.90 -39.50 -3.26
C GLN A 56 8.00 -40.23 -2.25
N GLN A 57 8.57 -40.68 -1.12
CA GLN A 57 7.91 -41.56 -0.16
C GLN A 57 7.51 -40.85 1.14
N ILE A 58 6.42 -41.34 1.71
CA ILE A 58 5.95 -41.00 3.06
C ILE A 58 5.64 -42.28 3.84
N SER A 59 5.94 -42.27 5.14
CA SER A 59 5.46 -43.24 6.11
C SER A 59 4.84 -42.50 7.29
N VAL A 60 3.63 -42.87 7.69
CA VAL A 60 2.89 -42.24 8.78
C VAL A 60 2.48 -43.28 9.83
N GLU A 61 2.72 -42.95 11.10
CA GLU A 61 2.09 -43.56 12.27
C GLU A 61 1.08 -42.55 12.82
N ASP A 62 -0.22 -42.86 12.69
CA ASP A 62 -1.34 -41.98 13.05
C ASP A 62 -2.14 -42.60 14.21
N THR A 63 -2.12 -41.95 15.36
CA THR A 63 -2.97 -42.31 16.51
C THR A 63 -4.17 -41.38 16.59
N ILE A 64 -5.29 -41.85 16.03
CA ILE A 64 -6.55 -41.12 15.92
C ILE A 64 -7.37 -41.33 17.20
N THR A 65 -7.77 -40.25 17.86
CA THR A 65 -8.74 -40.28 18.96
C THR A 65 -10.10 -39.82 18.44
N LEU A 66 -11.12 -40.70 18.53
CA LEU A 66 -12.47 -40.41 18.07
C LEU A 66 -13.39 -39.87 19.20
N PRO A 67 -14.25 -38.87 18.90
CA PRO A 67 -15.26 -38.35 19.83
C PRO A 67 -16.18 -39.45 20.39
N GLN A 68 -16.68 -39.29 21.62
CA GLN A 68 -17.59 -40.24 22.27
C GLN A 68 -18.86 -40.51 21.44
N SER A 69 -19.32 -39.53 20.66
CA SER A 69 -20.46 -39.65 19.72
C SER A 69 -20.22 -40.70 18.62
N MET A 70 -18.96 -40.88 18.19
CA MET A 70 -18.56 -41.85 17.17
C MET A 70 -18.20 -43.22 17.77
N GLN A 71 -17.86 -43.28 19.06
CA GLN A 71 -17.40 -44.51 19.72
C GLN A 71 -18.48 -45.60 19.73
N GLY A 72 -18.07 -46.82 19.37
CA GLY A 72 -18.97 -47.99 19.30
C GLY A 72 -19.84 -48.05 18.04
N THR A 73 -19.74 -47.07 17.14
CA THR A 73 -20.32 -47.15 15.78
C THR A 73 -19.26 -47.64 14.78
N ALA A 74 -19.69 -47.93 13.54
CA ALA A 74 -18.77 -48.20 12.43
C ALA A 74 -18.61 -46.90 11.63
N VAL A 75 -17.46 -46.26 11.73
CA VAL A 75 -17.13 -45.02 11.02
C VAL A 75 -16.52 -45.32 9.65
N THR A 76 -16.54 -44.33 8.76
CA THR A 76 -15.88 -44.40 7.45
C THR A 76 -14.89 -43.27 7.29
N PHE A 77 -13.78 -43.54 6.61
CA PHE A 77 -12.77 -42.54 6.27
C PHE A 77 -12.19 -42.80 4.87
N SER A 78 -11.60 -41.76 4.29
CA SER A 78 -10.87 -41.78 3.01
C SER A 78 -9.36 -41.63 3.26
N LEU A 79 -8.55 -42.24 2.39
CA LEU A 79 -7.10 -42.07 2.34
C LEU A 79 -6.64 -42.15 0.88
N ASN A 80 -5.58 -41.45 0.51
CA ASN A 80 -4.99 -41.49 -0.83
C ASN A 80 -4.73 -42.94 -1.29
N SER A 81 -5.14 -43.29 -2.51
CA SER A 81 -5.08 -44.66 -3.05
C SER A 81 -3.65 -45.18 -3.26
N ASN A 82 -2.66 -44.30 -3.28
CA ASN A 82 -1.24 -44.67 -3.33
C ASN A 82 -0.65 -44.98 -1.95
N LEU A 83 -1.38 -44.73 -0.85
CA LEU A 83 -0.98 -45.04 0.52
C LEU A 83 -1.57 -46.39 0.96
N THR A 84 -0.69 -47.31 1.36
CA THR A 84 -1.08 -48.66 1.80
C THR A 84 -1.05 -48.76 3.31
N ILE A 85 -2.19 -49.06 3.93
CA ILE A 85 -2.28 -49.35 5.37
C ILE A 85 -1.63 -50.71 5.65
N THR A 86 -0.50 -50.70 6.36
CA THR A 86 0.31 -51.87 6.69
C THR A 86 -0.03 -52.47 8.05
N ASN A 87 -0.51 -51.66 8.99
CA ASN A 87 -0.92 -52.10 10.33
C ASN A 87 -2.06 -51.23 10.87
N ASN A 88 -2.93 -51.80 11.71
CA ASN A 88 -3.96 -51.05 12.42
C ASN A 88 -4.40 -51.76 13.72
N SER A 89 -4.92 -51.00 14.69
CA SER A 89 -5.41 -51.54 15.98
C SER A 89 -6.93 -51.80 16.04
N GLY A 90 -7.65 -51.57 14.94
CA GLY A 90 -9.11 -51.72 14.84
C GLY A 90 -9.56 -52.95 14.05
N ASN A 91 -10.83 -52.97 13.66
CA ASN A 91 -11.33 -53.86 12.61
C ASN A 91 -11.60 -53.02 11.35
N LEU A 92 -10.66 -53.07 10.41
CA LEU A 92 -10.64 -52.29 9.18
C LEU A 92 -11.14 -53.12 7.99
N GLN A 93 -12.10 -52.58 7.25
CA GLN A 93 -12.64 -53.15 6.01
C GLN A 93 -12.53 -52.14 4.87
N ALA A 94 -11.73 -52.43 3.84
CA ALA A 94 -11.75 -51.65 2.61
C ALA A 94 -13.12 -51.78 1.91
N LEU A 95 -13.66 -50.67 1.43
CA LEU A 95 -14.94 -50.62 0.74
C LEU A 95 -14.72 -50.72 -0.77
N THR A 96 -15.30 -51.73 -1.41
CA THR A 96 -15.26 -51.84 -2.88
C THR A 96 -16.16 -50.78 -3.49
N THR A 97 -15.63 -50.04 -4.46
CA THR A 97 -16.23 -48.87 -5.12
C THR A 97 -17.65 -49.13 -5.65
N ASN A 98 -18.65 -48.73 -4.85
CA ASN A 98 -20.07 -48.63 -5.24
C ASN A 98 -20.89 -47.80 -4.23
N SER A 99 -20.28 -46.77 -3.63
CA SER A 99 -20.96 -45.75 -2.81
C SER A 99 -20.66 -44.36 -3.36
N THR A 100 -21.40 -43.94 -4.38
CA THR A 100 -21.32 -42.63 -5.05
C THR A 100 -21.59 -41.43 -4.15
N SER A 101 -22.00 -41.63 -2.89
CA SER A 101 -22.31 -40.54 -1.96
C SER A 101 -21.06 -39.87 -1.36
N LEU A 102 -20.02 -40.62 -1.00
CA LEU A 102 -18.82 -40.09 -0.32
C LEU A 102 -17.77 -39.51 -1.28
N ALA A 103 -17.63 -40.10 -2.47
CA ALA A 103 -16.75 -39.56 -3.52
C ALA A 103 -17.23 -38.20 -4.02
N ASN A 104 -18.55 -37.96 -4.03
CA ASN A 104 -19.09 -36.64 -4.33
C ASN A 104 -18.80 -35.64 -3.20
N THR A 105 -18.88 -36.03 -1.92
CA THR A 105 -18.63 -35.11 -0.80
C THR A 105 -17.25 -34.48 -0.89
N LEU A 106 -16.21 -35.29 -1.12
CA LEU A 106 -14.84 -34.79 -1.29
C LEU A 106 -14.63 -33.98 -2.58
N ALA A 107 -15.36 -34.31 -3.66
CA ALA A 107 -15.35 -33.52 -4.89
C ALA A 107 -16.18 -32.21 -4.79
N THR A 108 -16.97 -32.01 -3.73
CA THR A 108 -17.74 -30.79 -3.46
C THR A 108 -17.19 -29.95 -2.31
N THR A 109 -16.40 -30.54 -1.40
CA THR A 109 -15.69 -29.80 -0.34
C THR A 109 -14.42 -29.17 -0.91
N ALA A 110 -14.57 -28.07 -1.64
CA ALA A 110 -13.46 -27.21 -1.96
C ALA A 110 -12.80 -26.72 -0.66
N SER A 111 -11.48 -26.81 -0.54
CA SER A 111 -10.72 -25.88 0.30
C SER A 111 -10.94 -24.46 -0.24
N ALA A 112 -10.70 -23.42 0.58
CA ALA A 112 -10.75 -22.03 0.10
C ALA A 112 -9.89 -21.81 -1.16
N ASN A 113 -8.77 -22.54 -1.26
CA ASN A 113 -7.82 -22.51 -2.37
C ASN A 113 -8.28 -23.27 -3.64
N GLY A 114 -9.35 -24.08 -3.58
CA GLY A 114 -9.89 -24.81 -4.74
C GLY A 114 -9.02 -25.97 -5.24
N ASP A 115 -8.25 -26.61 -4.35
CA ASP A 115 -7.22 -27.60 -4.68
C ASP A 115 -7.75 -28.83 -5.44
N LEU A 116 -6.88 -29.41 -6.28
CA LEU A 116 -7.13 -30.71 -6.90
C LEU A 116 -7.24 -31.81 -5.83
N SER A 117 -8.17 -32.74 -6.01
CA SER A 117 -8.33 -33.90 -5.13
C SER A 117 -7.64 -35.14 -5.69
N ALA A 118 -6.86 -35.83 -4.87
CA ALA A 118 -6.21 -37.09 -5.22
C ALA A 118 -7.20 -38.27 -5.31
N ASP A 119 -6.83 -39.33 -6.03
CA ASP A 119 -7.60 -40.59 -6.04
C ASP A 119 -7.67 -41.20 -4.63
N ILE A 120 -8.87 -41.48 -4.11
CA ILE A 120 -9.09 -41.97 -2.74
C ILE A 120 -9.59 -43.40 -2.62
N SER A 121 -9.06 -44.11 -1.63
CA SER A 121 -9.52 -45.40 -1.14
C SER A 121 -10.38 -45.22 0.11
N ASN A 122 -11.59 -45.78 0.09
CA ASN A 122 -12.56 -45.66 1.18
C ASN A 122 -12.48 -46.86 2.12
N TYR A 123 -12.49 -46.62 3.43
CA TYR A 123 -12.41 -47.63 4.47
C TYR A 123 -13.57 -47.51 5.46
N ARG A 124 -14.01 -48.64 6.00
CA ARG A 124 -14.88 -48.72 7.17
C ARG A 124 -14.09 -49.27 8.35
N LEU A 125 -14.19 -48.59 9.48
CA LEU A 125 -13.48 -48.92 10.71
C LEU A 125 -14.49 -49.18 11.83
N THR A 126 -14.33 -50.28 12.54
CA THR A 126 -15.13 -50.60 13.74
C THR A 126 -14.23 -50.74 14.96
N LEU A 127 -14.52 -49.96 16.00
CA LEU A 127 -13.75 -49.94 17.25
C LEU A 127 -14.22 -51.02 18.26
N PRO A 128 -13.30 -51.74 18.93
CA PRO A 128 -13.64 -52.51 20.12
C PRO A 128 -14.05 -51.60 21.28
N SER A 129 -15.09 -51.99 22.04
CA SER A 129 -15.66 -51.22 23.16
C SER A 129 -14.74 -51.03 24.40
N ARG A 130 -13.42 -51.18 24.24
CA ARG A 130 -12.41 -51.09 25.31
C ARG A 130 -11.20 -50.21 24.99
N ASN A 131 -11.15 -49.60 23.79
CA ASN A 131 -9.99 -48.84 23.31
C ASN A 131 -10.01 -47.33 23.63
N ASN A 132 -10.91 -46.86 24.52
CA ASN A 132 -11.05 -45.43 24.87
C ASN A 132 -11.20 -44.47 23.65
N GLY A 133 -11.78 -44.95 22.55
CA GLY A 133 -11.92 -44.17 21.31
C GLY A 133 -10.68 -44.10 20.41
N GLN A 134 -9.56 -44.71 20.80
CA GLN A 134 -8.30 -44.60 20.06
C GLN A 134 -8.08 -45.71 19.01
N VAL A 135 -7.55 -45.29 17.86
CA VAL A 135 -7.19 -46.10 16.70
C VAL A 135 -5.73 -45.79 16.36
N LEU A 136 -4.93 -46.83 16.09
CA LEU A 136 -3.63 -46.67 15.46
C LEU A 136 -3.76 -47.12 14.00
N LEU A 137 -3.30 -46.29 13.06
CA LEU A 137 -3.09 -46.63 11.67
C LEU A 137 -1.60 -46.46 11.34
N ILE A 138 -1.00 -47.39 10.61
CA ILE A 138 0.35 -47.23 10.04
C ILE A 138 0.27 -47.46 8.54
N TYR A 139 0.62 -46.45 7.76
CA TYR A 139 0.52 -46.49 6.30
C TYR A 139 1.73 -45.83 5.65
N SER A 140 2.05 -46.27 4.43
CA SER A 140 3.13 -45.70 3.64
C SER A 140 2.89 -45.88 2.15
N GLY A 141 3.57 -45.07 1.35
CA GLY A 141 3.43 -45.06 -0.10
C GLY A 141 4.10 -43.85 -0.73
N THR A 142 3.61 -43.44 -1.89
CA THR A 142 4.12 -42.29 -2.66
C THR A 142 3.02 -41.28 -2.90
N VAL A 143 3.32 -39.99 -2.72
CA VAL A 143 2.42 -38.88 -3.08
C VAL A 143 3.18 -37.98 -4.05
N PHE A 144 2.82 -38.02 -5.32
CA PHE A 144 3.50 -37.28 -6.38
C PHE A 144 2.53 -36.97 -7.52
N ASP A 145 1.93 -35.79 -7.48
CA ASP A 145 1.15 -35.22 -8.57
C ASP A 145 1.85 -33.96 -9.09
N ASN A 146 2.13 -33.92 -10.40
CA ASN A 146 2.83 -32.80 -11.02
C ASN A 146 1.88 -31.59 -11.10
N THR A 147 2.42 -30.39 -10.86
CA THR A 147 1.66 -29.15 -10.97
C THR A 147 1.13 -28.94 -12.40
N GLN A 148 -0.16 -28.61 -12.55
CA GLN A 148 -0.81 -28.39 -13.85
C GLN A 148 -1.37 -26.96 -13.95
N GLN A 149 -1.25 -26.34 -15.13
CA GLN A 149 -1.90 -25.07 -15.47
C GLN A 149 -3.25 -25.32 -16.15
N ARG A 150 -4.30 -24.58 -15.79
CA ARG A 150 -5.66 -24.71 -16.35
C ARG A 150 -5.83 -24.07 -17.74
N GLY A 151 -4.96 -24.40 -18.70
CA GLY A 151 -5.17 -24.07 -20.12
C GLY A 151 -5.04 -22.57 -20.50
N ALA A 152 -5.15 -22.29 -21.81
CA ALA A 152 -4.68 -21.03 -22.40
C ALA A 152 -5.53 -19.78 -22.11
N GLU A 153 -6.80 -19.93 -21.70
CA GLU A 153 -7.66 -18.79 -21.33
C GLU A 153 -7.41 -18.29 -19.89
N HIS A 154 -6.56 -18.98 -19.11
CA HIS A 154 -6.23 -18.63 -17.73
C HIS A 154 -4.81 -18.05 -17.59
N ALA A 155 -4.52 -16.95 -18.28
CA ALA A 155 -3.24 -16.22 -18.16
C ALA A 155 -2.94 -15.66 -16.76
N GLN A 156 -3.81 -15.90 -15.76
CA GLN A 156 -3.69 -15.48 -14.36
C GLN A 156 -3.88 -16.62 -13.34
N SER A 157 -4.03 -17.90 -13.75
CA SER A 157 -4.13 -19.00 -12.78
C SER A 157 -2.76 -19.55 -12.39
N PHE A 158 -2.50 -19.65 -11.09
CA PHE A 158 -1.37 -20.43 -10.56
C PHE A 158 -1.51 -21.92 -10.92
N SER A 159 -0.42 -22.67 -10.78
CA SER A 159 -0.46 -24.12 -11.05
C SER A 159 -0.98 -24.87 -9.82
N GLU A 160 -1.88 -25.82 -10.04
CA GLU A 160 -2.49 -26.64 -8.98
C GLU A 160 -1.85 -28.03 -8.93
N THR A 161 -1.84 -28.66 -7.75
CA THR A 161 -1.45 -30.08 -7.55
C THR A 161 -2.34 -30.68 -6.46
N SER A 162 -2.69 -31.95 -6.57
CA SER A 162 -3.38 -32.63 -5.47
C SER A 162 -2.45 -32.95 -4.29
N GLY A 163 -1.13 -32.96 -4.49
CA GLY A 163 -0.16 -33.23 -3.43
C GLY A 163 1.14 -33.78 -3.98
N ILE A 164 2.26 -33.35 -3.43
CA ILE A 164 3.58 -33.65 -3.99
C ILE A 164 4.65 -33.81 -2.91
N ILE A 165 5.44 -34.87 -3.04
CA ILE A 165 6.66 -35.14 -2.30
C ILE A 165 7.78 -35.31 -3.33
N SER A 166 8.72 -34.37 -3.39
CA SER A 166 9.80 -34.40 -4.37
C SER A 166 11.06 -33.70 -3.88
N GLN A 167 12.17 -33.82 -4.62
CA GLN A 167 13.41 -33.09 -4.33
C GLN A 167 13.26 -31.55 -4.41
N GLN A 168 12.21 -31.05 -5.05
CA GLN A 168 11.91 -29.61 -5.06
C GLN A 168 11.25 -29.17 -3.75
N GLY A 169 10.43 -30.02 -3.13
CA GLY A 169 9.74 -29.74 -1.88
C GLY A 169 8.62 -30.74 -1.60
N VAL A 170 7.99 -30.57 -0.45
CA VAL A 170 6.77 -31.26 -0.02
C VAL A 170 5.66 -30.24 0.13
N TYR A 171 4.48 -30.56 -0.40
CA TYR A 171 3.23 -29.86 -0.21
C TYR A 171 2.12 -30.91 -0.09
N LEU A 172 1.44 -30.93 1.05
CA LEU A 172 0.37 -31.87 1.37
C LEU A 172 -0.78 -31.13 2.06
N THR A 173 -1.99 -31.35 1.59
CA THR A 173 -3.26 -30.72 2.02
C THR A 173 -4.37 -31.77 2.16
N LYS A 174 -5.58 -31.38 2.54
CA LYS A 174 -6.78 -32.25 2.48
C LYS A 174 -6.99 -32.86 1.10
N GLY A 175 -6.75 -32.08 0.04
CA GLY A 175 -6.79 -32.57 -1.35
C GLY A 175 -5.85 -33.74 -1.62
N SER A 176 -4.73 -33.82 -0.90
CA SER A 176 -3.78 -34.94 -0.98
C SER A 176 -4.29 -36.23 -0.35
N ALA A 177 -5.34 -36.16 0.48
CA ALA A 177 -5.84 -37.26 1.32
C ALA A 177 -4.70 -38.02 2.05
N TRP A 178 -3.70 -37.28 2.52
CA TRP A 178 -2.46 -37.85 3.07
C TRP A 178 -2.60 -38.37 4.51
N ILE A 179 -3.66 -37.94 5.21
CA ILE A 179 -4.14 -38.51 6.49
C ILE A 179 -5.54 -39.13 6.30
N ALA A 180 -6.00 -39.87 7.31
CA ALA A 180 -7.34 -40.46 7.30
C ALA A 180 -8.43 -39.40 7.49
N ASP A 181 -9.17 -39.07 6.41
CA ASP A 181 -10.22 -38.06 6.43
C ASP A 181 -11.60 -38.65 6.70
N PHE A 182 -12.30 -38.14 7.71
CA PHE A 182 -13.63 -38.58 8.14
C PHE A 182 -14.79 -37.73 7.57
N GLY A 183 -14.51 -36.62 6.86
CA GLY A 183 -15.50 -35.79 6.17
C GLY A 183 -15.38 -34.30 6.47
N ASN A 184 -16.50 -33.66 6.82
CA ASN A 184 -16.60 -32.20 6.97
C ASN A 184 -16.40 -31.71 8.41
N ASP A 185 -16.16 -32.63 9.34
CA ASP A 185 -15.89 -32.34 10.76
C ASP A 185 -14.53 -31.63 10.93
N LEU A 186 -14.46 -30.69 11.87
CA LEU A 186 -13.20 -30.06 12.26
C LEU A 186 -12.35 -31.02 13.10
N LEU A 187 -11.03 -30.91 12.98
CA LEU A 187 -10.04 -31.74 13.66
C LEU A 187 -9.07 -30.92 14.52
N SER A 188 -8.28 -31.62 15.31
CA SER A 188 -7.09 -31.12 16.02
C SER A 188 -5.93 -32.10 15.78
N PHE A 189 -4.69 -31.69 16.00
CA PHE A 189 -3.54 -32.58 15.78
C PHE A 189 -2.29 -32.24 16.59
N ASP A 190 -1.46 -33.27 16.81
CA ASP A 190 -0.02 -33.14 17.01
C ASP A 190 0.73 -33.82 15.84
N LEU A 191 1.84 -33.23 15.40
CA LEU A 191 2.59 -33.64 14.22
C LEU A 191 4.09 -33.55 14.48
N ALA A 192 4.78 -34.69 14.46
CA ALA A 192 6.23 -34.78 14.48
C ALA A 192 6.76 -35.29 13.13
N VAL A 193 7.70 -34.55 12.52
CA VAL A 193 8.23 -34.89 11.19
C VAL A 193 9.74 -35.19 11.22
N ASP A 194 10.07 -36.43 10.90
CA ASP A 194 11.42 -36.90 10.62
C ASP A 194 11.68 -36.96 9.11
N PHE A 195 12.95 -36.86 8.72
CA PHE A 195 13.40 -37.00 7.34
C PHE A 195 14.34 -38.18 7.17
N ALA A 196 14.30 -38.83 6.01
CA ALA A 196 15.32 -39.77 5.58
C ALA A 196 16.71 -39.11 5.54
N GLU A 197 17.78 -39.89 5.65
CA GLU A 197 19.17 -39.39 5.65
C GLU A 197 19.48 -38.48 4.43
N SER A 198 18.85 -38.77 3.29
CA SER A 198 18.85 -38.02 2.03
C SER A 198 18.36 -36.58 2.12
N ALA A 199 17.53 -36.26 3.12
CA ALA A 199 16.91 -34.96 3.36
C ALA A 199 17.11 -34.47 4.81
N SER A 200 18.17 -34.93 5.49
CA SER A 200 18.45 -34.66 6.91
C SER A 200 18.68 -33.18 7.28
N THR A 201 18.77 -32.27 6.31
CA THR A 201 18.83 -30.80 6.52
C THR A 201 17.48 -30.10 6.32
N TRP A 202 16.43 -30.83 5.92
CA TRP A 202 15.13 -30.24 5.62
C TRP A 202 14.37 -29.88 6.91
N THR A 203 13.51 -28.87 6.78
CA THR A 203 12.61 -28.41 7.84
C THR A 203 11.17 -28.56 7.39
N ALA A 204 10.30 -29.02 8.28
CA ALA A 204 8.85 -29.14 8.05
C ALA A 204 8.09 -27.98 8.71
N VAL A 205 7.02 -27.53 8.08
CA VAL A 205 6.14 -26.45 8.56
C VAL A 205 4.68 -26.86 8.43
N SER A 206 3.87 -26.47 9.42
CA SER A 206 2.43 -26.72 9.49
C SER A 206 1.74 -25.53 10.17
N GLN A 207 0.41 -25.59 10.30
CA GLN A 207 -0.35 -24.64 11.10
C GLN A 207 -0.21 -24.87 12.61
N GLY A 208 -0.74 -23.93 13.39
CA GLY A 208 -0.73 -23.99 14.85
C GLY A 208 0.61 -23.61 15.48
N ASP A 209 0.85 -24.13 16.68
CA ASP A 209 1.98 -23.84 17.55
C ASP A 209 3.23 -24.64 17.17
N ARG A 210 4.39 -24.00 17.31
CA ARG A 210 5.71 -24.61 17.09
C ARG A 210 6.28 -25.14 18.40
N GLU A 211 6.36 -26.46 18.56
CA GLU A 211 6.99 -27.06 19.76
C GLU A 211 8.52 -27.20 19.59
N GLU A 212 8.97 -27.68 18.42
CA GLU A 212 10.39 -27.79 18.02
C GLU A 212 10.52 -27.49 16.51
N SER A 213 11.71 -27.66 15.90
CA SER A 213 11.93 -27.28 14.49
C SER A 213 11.01 -27.97 13.47
N ASN A 214 10.61 -29.22 13.74
CA ASN A 214 9.75 -30.04 12.86
C ASN A 214 8.49 -30.56 13.59
N ASN A 215 8.21 -30.04 14.79
CA ASN A 215 7.10 -30.50 15.62
C ASN A 215 6.06 -29.39 15.76
N TRP A 216 4.83 -29.71 15.39
CA TRP A 216 3.71 -28.80 15.22
C TRP A 216 2.48 -29.31 15.95
N ARG A 217 1.66 -28.40 16.48
CA ARG A 217 0.46 -28.76 17.22
C ARG A 217 -0.66 -27.75 17.05
N SER A 218 -1.87 -28.23 16.84
CA SER A 218 -3.09 -27.44 16.94
C SER A 218 -4.09 -28.12 17.85
N ASP A 219 -4.30 -27.55 19.05
CA ASP A 219 -5.39 -27.92 19.94
C ASP A 219 -6.74 -27.29 19.52
N GLN A 220 -6.70 -26.28 18.64
CA GLN A 220 -7.89 -25.56 18.15
C GLN A 220 -8.52 -26.30 16.95
N PRO A 221 -9.84 -26.18 16.72
CA PRO A 221 -10.52 -26.74 15.56
C PRO A 221 -9.92 -26.23 14.23
N MET A 222 -9.58 -27.15 13.33
CA MET A 222 -9.05 -26.90 11.98
C MET A 222 -9.84 -27.68 10.91
N GLU A 223 -9.94 -27.19 9.68
CA GLU A 223 -10.56 -27.93 8.56
C GLU A 223 -9.69 -29.07 8.00
N GLU A 224 -8.37 -28.97 8.16
CA GLU A 224 -7.38 -29.88 7.60
C GLU A 224 -6.02 -29.83 8.34
N VAL A 225 -5.02 -30.56 7.83
CA VAL A 225 -3.61 -30.51 8.28
C VAL A 225 -2.71 -30.26 7.06
N TYR A 226 -2.03 -29.12 7.04
CA TYR A 226 -1.03 -28.78 6.03
C TYR A 226 0.33 -29.35 6.43
N LEU A 227 1.07 -29.91 5.49
CA LEU A 227 2.47 -30.29 5.70
C LEU A 227 3.32 -29.81 4.52
N ILE A 228 4.09 -28.74 4.77
CA ILE A 228 5.05 -28.16 3.83
C ILE A 228 6.45 -28.53 4.29
N ALA A 229 7.35 -28.91 3.38
CA ALA A 229 8.76 -29.10 3.75
C ALA A 229 9.73 -28.80 2.59
N ALA A 230 10.88 -28.21 2.93
CA ALA A 230 11.99 -28.00 2.02
C ALA A 230 13.30 -27.85 2.80
N ASN A 231 14.40 -27.68 2.08
CA ASN A 231 15.68 -27.23 2.65
C ASN A 231 15.65 -25.71 2.89
N PHE A 232 14.90 -25.27 3.90
CA PHE A 232 14.71 -23.86 4.24
C PHE A 232 15.85 -23.26 5.08
N THR A 233 16.15 -21.99 4.83
CA THR A 233 16.75 -21.06 5.80
C THR A 233 15.61 -20.38 6.55
N VAL A 234 15.65 -20.40 7.88
CA VAL A 234 14.56 -19.90 8.73
C VAL A 234 14.99 -18.64 9.46
N TYR A 235 14.19 -17.58 9.34
CA TYR A 235 14.34 -16.32 10.05
C TYR A 235 13.16 -16.13 11.01
N SER A 236 13.38 -15.49 12.16
CA SER A 236 12.34 -15.26 13.16
C SER A 236 12.48 -13.91 13.88
N GLN A 237 11.34 -13.29 14.17
CA GLN A 237 11.16 -12.06 14.93
C GLN A 237 9.97 -12.25 15.90
N GLN A 238 9.93 -11.46 16.96
CA GLN A 238 8.79 -11.44 17.89
C GLN A 238 8.04 -10.12 17.70
N ALA A 239 6.75 -10.21 17.39
CA ALA A 239 5.84 -9.08 17.18
C ALA A 239 4.68 -9.19 18.20
N GLY A 240 4.75 -8.41 19.28
CA GLY A 240 3.82 -8.56 20.40
C GLY A 240 3.94 -9.93 21.06
N ASP A 241 2.84 -10.69 21.07
CA ASP A 241 2.76 -12.07 21.56
C ASP A 241 2.88 -13.12 20.42
N VAL A 242 3.16 -12.70 19.17
CA VAL A 242 3.21 -13.55 17.97
C VAL A 242 4.66 -13.74 17.47
N GLU A 243 5.07 -15.00 17.23
CA GLU A 243 6.32 -15.31 16.51
C GLU A 243 6.12 -15.11 15.00
N VAL A 244 6.82 -14.14 14.41
CA VAL A 244 6.80 -13.87 12.97
C VAL A 244 8.00 -14.57 12.32
N LEU A 245 7.75 -15.31 11.24
CA LEU A 245 8.72 -16.22 10.61
C LEU A 245 8.83 -15.99 9.11
N ALA A 246 10.02 -16.26 8.54
CA ALA A 246 10.20 -16.41 7.11
C ALA A 246 11.01 -17.68 6.80
N TYR A 247 10.46 -18.56 5.97
CA TYR A 247 11.07 -19.80 5.49
C TYR A 247 11.45 -19.63 4.03
N LEU A 248 12.73 -19.37 3.77
CA LEU A 248 13.25 -19.13 2.43
C LEU A 248 14.11 -20.30 1.95
N ARG A 249 13.89 -20.76 0.72
CA ARG A 249 14.64 -21.81 0.02
C ARG A 249 16.06 -21.36 -0.31
N GLN A 250 16.24 -20.05 -0.54
CA GLN A 250 17.53 -19.39 -0.68
C GLN A 250 17.74 -18.44 0.50
N ALA A 251 18.96 -18.39 1.06
CA ALA A 251 19.24 -17.54 2.22
C ALA A 251 19.29 -16.05 1.83
N ASP A 252 18.25 -15.30 2.20
CA ASP A 252 18.15 -13.85 2.01
C ASP A 252 17.58 -13.19 3.28
N SER A 253 18.44 -12.57 4.09
CA SER A 253 18.01 -11.88 5.32
C SER A 253 17.22 -10.61 5.05
N ASN A 254 17.46 -9.96 3.92
CA ASN A 254 16.90 -8.65 3.61
C ASN A 254 15.45 -8.85 3.13
N LEU A 255 15.22 -9.84 2.27
CA LEU A 255 13.88 -10.29 1.89
C LEU A 255 13.08 -10.79 3.10
N ALA A 256 13.69 -11.65 3.94
CA ALA A 256 13.03 -12.13 5.16
C ALA A 256 12.58 -10.98 6.07
N THR A 257 13.45 -10.01 6.34
CA THR A 257 13.12 -8.82 7.15
C THR A 257 11.97 -8.01 6.55
N LYS A 258 11.95 -7.76 5.23
CA LYS A 258 10.84 -7.02 4.58
C LYS A 258 9.48 -7.65 4.87
N TYR A 259 9.37 -8.98 4.78
CA TYR A 259 8.13 -9.70 5.07
C TYR A 259 7.80 -9.80 6.56
N MET A 260 8.80 -9.97 7.43
CA MET A 260 8.57 -10.00 8.88
C MET A 260 8.10 -8.62 9.40
N ASP A 261 8.71 -7.54 8.93
CA ASP A 261 8.31 -6.16 9.25
C ASP A 261 6.91 -5.83 8.71
N ALA A 262 6.59 -6.26 7.48
CA ALA A 262 5.26 -6.10 6.92
C ALA A 262 4.20 -6.88 7.71
N THR A 263 4.52 -8.10 8.16
CA THR A 263 3.63 -8.89 9.02
C THR A 263 3.33 -8.17 10.33
N GLU A 264 4.37 -7.71 11.06
CA GLU A 264 4.20 -6.95 12.31
C GLU A 264 3.30 -5.71 12.09
N ARG A 265 3.50 -5.00 10.98
CA ARG A 265 2.71 -3.83 10.58
C ARG A 265 1.24 -4.16 10.27
N TYR A 266 0.96 -5.30 9.64
CA TYR A 266 -0.41 -5.74 9.31
C TYR A 266 -1.14 -6.36 10.50
N LEU A 267 -0.45 -7.08 11.40
CA LEU A 267 -1.05 -7.47 12.67
C LEU A 267 -1.48 -6.22 13.48
N ALA A 268 -0.62 -5.20 13.54
CA ALA A 268 -0.93 -3.93 14.20
C ALA A 268 -2.08 -3.12 13.53
N LEU A 269 -2.37 -3.34 12.24
CA LEU A 269 -3.55 -2.80 11.56
C LEU A 269 -4.82 -3.60 11.92
N TYR A 270 -4.75 -4.93 11.90
CA TYR A 270 -5.93 -5.78 11.96
C TYR A 270 -6.39 -6.14 13.38
N GLU A 271 -5.51 -6.25 14.37
CA GLU A 271 -5.92 -6.52 15.75
C GLU A 271 -6.86 -5.44 16.34
N PRO A 272 -6.63 -4.12 16.14
CA PRO A 272 -7.59 -3.10 16.55
C PRO A 272 -8.92 -3.14 15.79
N LEU A 273 -8.93 -3.67 14.56
CA LEU A 273 -10.14 -3.80 13.75
C LEU A 273 -10.98 -5.03 14.12
N LEU A 274 -10.33 -6.17 14.33
CA LEU A 274 -10.97 -7.50 14.37
C LEU A 274 -10.86 -8.19 15.73
N GLY A 275 -9.90 -7.80 16.57
CA GLY A 275 -9.54 -8.48 17.82
C GLY A 275 -8.29 -9.37 17.67
N ASP A 276 -7.79 -9.86 18.79
CA ASP A 276 -6.50 -10.57 18.91
C ASP A 276 -6.31 -11.68 17.85
N TYR A 277 -5.10 -11.70 17.27
CA TYR A 277 -4.71 -12.67 16.25
C TYR A 277 -4.88 -14.14 16.76
N PRO A 278 -5.35 -15.10 15.94
CA PRO A 278 -5.78 -16.40 16.45
C PRO A 278 -4.68 -17.37 16.89
N TYR A 279 -3.44 -17.17 16.47
CA TYR A 279 -2.37 -18.17 16.56
C TYR A 279 -1.12 -17.63 17.25
N SER A 280 -0.23 -18.51 17.73
CA SER A 280 1.07 -18.09 18.32
C SER A 280 2.11 -17.64 17.30
N LYS A 281 1.91 -17.93 16.00
CA LYS A 281 2.83 -17.54 14.91
C LYS A 281 2.13 -17.00 13.67
N PHE A 282 2.86 -16.27 12.83
CA PHE A 282 2.59 -16.16 11.40
C PHE A 282 3.89 -16.42 10.62
N ALA A 283 3.82 -17.09 9.48
CA ALA A 283 5.00 -17.34 8.65
C ALA A 283 4.78 -17.01 7.17
N LEU A 284 5.77 -16.36 6.54
CA LEU A 284 5.98 -16.49 5.10
C LEU A 284 6.67 -17.82 4.81
N ILE A 285 6.20 -18.56 3.81
CA ILE A 285 6.91 -19.72 3.26
C ILE A 285 7.12 -19.54 1.75
N GLU A 286 8.36 -19.65 1.30
CA GLU A 286 8.73 -19.62 -0.12
C GLU A 286 8.47 -20.99 -0.77
N ASN A 287 7.58 -21.00 -1.76
CA ASN A 287 7.17 -22.19 -2.50
C ASN A 287 8.12 -22.48 -3.69
N PHE A 288 8.06 -23.71 -4.21
CA PHE A 288 8.86 -24.14 -5.37
C PHE A 288 8.13 -24.05 -6.72
N TRP A 289 6.93 -23.50 -6.72
CA TRP A 289 6.23 -23.02 -7.91
C TRP A 289 5.44 -21.75 -7.53
N GLU A 290 4.99 -20.98 -8.53
CA GLU A 290 4.29 -19.73 -8.25
C GLU A 290 2.89 -19.98 -7.67
N THR A 291 2.64 -19.42 -6.48
CA THR A 291 1.39 -19.50 -5.70
C THR A 291 1.13 -18.20 -4.92
N GLY A 292 -0.12 -18.01 -4.52
CA GLY A 292 -0.53 -17.11 -3.44
C GLY A 292 -1.66 -17.76 -2.65
N TYR A 293 -1.36 -18.31 -1.47
CA TYR A 293 -2.31 -19.06 -0.64
C TYR A 293 -2.21 -18.66 0.84
N GLY A 294 -3.34 -18.30 1.44
CA GLY A 294 -3.49 -17.93 2.85
C GLY A 294 -3.93 -19.12 3.70
N MET A 295 -3.03 -19.63 4.54
CA MET A 295 -3.25 -20.81 5.38
C MET A 295 -3.38 -20.42 6.87
N PRO A 296 -3.92 -21.30 7.73
CA PRO A 296 -3.95 -21.04 9.16
C PRO A 296 -2.52 -20.86 9.70
N SER A 297 -2.22 -19.68 10.24
CA SER A 297 -0.92 -19.29 10.81
C SER A 297 0.28 -19.20 9.86
N PHE A 298 0.09 -19.18 8.53
CA PHE A 298 1.13 -18.89 7.53
C PHE A 298 0.58 -18.63 6.12
N THR A 299 1.42 -18.14 5.19
CA THR A 299 1.11 -18.05 3.76
C THR A 299 2.20 -18.69 2.91
N LEU A 300 1.82 -19.26 1.77
CA LEU A 300 2.69 -19.97 0.84
C LEU A 300 2.77 -19.22 -0.51
N LEU A 301 3.86 -18.48 -0.71
CA LEU A 301 4.06 -17.60 -1.87
C LEU A 301 5.17 -18.10 -2.79
N GLY A 302 5.01 -17.86 -4.10
CA GLY A 302 5.96 -18.28 -5.13
C GLY A 302 7.37 -17.67 -5.06
N GLU A 303 8.38 -18.37 -5.58
CA GLU A 303 9.78 -17.89 -5.64
C GLU A 303 9.90 -16.56 -6.42
N GLN A 304 9.24 -16.40 -7.55
CA GLN A 304 9.25 -15.10 -8.25
C GLN A 304 8.31 -14.10 -7.56
N VAL A 305 7.12 -14.55 -7.14
CA VAL A 305 6.13 -13.71 -6.44
C VAL A 305 6.73 -12.97 -5.26
N ILE A 306 7.44 -13.64 -4.33
CA ILE A 306 7.93 -12.97 -3.12
C ILE A 306 8.94 -11.84 -3.39
N ARG A 307 9.59 -11.83 -4.55
CA ARG A 307 10.62 -10.83 -4.92
C ARG A 307 10.04 -9.58 -5.57
N PHE A 308 8.73 -9.54 -5.90
CA PHE A 308 8.09 -8.34 -6.41
C PHE A 308 7.70 -7.38 -5.27
N PRO A 309 8.13 -6.10 -5.28
CA PRO A 309 7.85 -5.16 -4.19
C PRO A 309 6.35 -4.96 -3.89
N PHE A 310 5.53 -4.87 -4.94
CA PHE A 310 4.09 -4.60 -4.83
C PHE A 310 3.29 -5.70 -4.11
N ILE A 311 3.83 -6.92 -4.00
CA ILE A 311 3.13 -8.04 -3.32
C ILE A 311 2.94 -7.75 -1.83
N LEU A 312 3.88 -7.03 -1.21
CA LEU A 312 3.78 -6.62 0.19
C LEU A 312 2.57 -5.72 0.47
N GLU A 313 2.06 -4.98 -0.52
CA GLU A 313 1.00 -3.97 -0.36
C GLU A 313 -0.32 -4.35 -1.07
N SER A 314 -0.31 -5.42 -1.85
CA SER A 314 -1.50 -5.93 -2.57
C SER A 314 -1.97 -7.27 -2.01
N SER A 315 -1.32 -8.38 -2.37
CA SER A 315 -1.77 -9.72 -1.97
C SER A 315 -1.40 -10.08 -0.52
N TYR A 316 -0.21 -9.73 -0.03
CA TYR A 316 0.22 -10.13 1.32
C TYR A 316 -0.70 -9.71 2.48
N PRO A 317 -1.26 -8.48 2.53
CA PRO A 317 -2.25 -8.13 3.57
C PRO A 317 -3.54 -8.97 3.49
N HIS A 318 -3.96 -9.38 2.29
CA HIS A 318 -5.11 -10.27 2.08
C HIS A 318 -4.86 -11.65 2.71
N GLU A 319 -3.69 -12.27 2.43
CA GLU A 319 -3.33 -13.58 2.97
C GLU A 319 -3.19 -13.59 4.50
N ILE A 320 -2.72 -12.48 5.08
CA ILE A 320 -2.69 -12.30 6.55
C ILE A 320 -4.12 -12.23 7.09
N LEU A 321 -5.00 -11.44 6.47
CA LEU A 321 -6.37 -11.25 6.95
C LEU A 321 -7.21 -12.54 6.92
N HIS A 322 -6.89 -13.50 6.04
CA HIS A 322 -7.51 -14.83 6.05
C HIS A 322 -7.39 -15.56 7.40
N ASN A 323 -6.42 -15.19 8.25
CA ASN A 323 -6.28 -15.75 9.59
C ASN A 323 -7.45 -15.38 10.51
N TRP A 324 -8.16 -14.27 10.27
CA TRP A 324 -9.44 -13.98 10.93
C TRP A 324 -10.62 -14.55 10.15
N TRP A 325 -10.62 -14.44 8.81
CA TRP A 325 -11.77 -14.78 7.95
C TRP A 325 -11.41 -15.82 6.88
N GLY A 326 -11.95 -17.03 7.00
CA GLY A 326 -11.53 -18.18 6.20
C GLY A 326 -10.84 -19.22 7.07
N ASN A 327 -9.78 -18.83 7.80
CA ASN A 327 -9.03 -19.72 8.70
C ASN A 327 -9.36 -19.53 10.19
N GLY A 328 -9.80 -18.33 10.60
CA GLY A 328 -10.16 -17.99 11.99
C GLY A 328 -11.64 -18.21 12.29
N VAL A 329 -12.52 -17.73 11.42
CA VAL A 329 -13.93 -18.10 11.32
C VAL A 329 -14.15 -18.71 9.95
N TYR A 330 -14.65 -19.94 9.92
CA TYR A 330 -14.81 -20.72 8.71
C TYR A 330 -16.12 -20.36 8.00
N PRO A 331 -16.13 -20.20 6.66
CA PRO A 331 -17.37 -20.17 5.91
C PRO A 331 -18.15 -21.47 6.06
N ASP A 332 -19.47 -21.34 6.09
CA ASP A 332 -20.37 -22.44 5.75
C ASP A 332 -20.50 -22.53 4.23
N TYR A 333 -19.58 -23.25 3.58
CA TYR A 333 -19.55 -23.38 2.11
C TYR A 333 -20.84 -23.97 1.50
N ASP A 334 -21.66 -24.69 2.28
CA ASP A 334 -22.99 -25.17 1.86
C ASP A 334 -24.02 -24.03 1.70
N SER A 335 -23.75 -22.83 2.25
CA SER A 335 -24.60 -21.63 2.16
C SER A 335 -23.89 -20.36 1.65
N GLY A 336 -22.68 -20.51 1.10
CA GLY A 336 -21.93 -19.47 0.40
C GLY A 336 -20.70 -18.93 1.15
N ASN A 337 -19.59 -18.79 0.41
CA ASN A 337 -18.34 -18.23 0.92
C ASN A 337 -18.42 -16.70 1.01
N TRP A 338 -18.61 -16.19 2.23
CA TRP A 338 -18.64 -14.75 2.53
C TRP A 338 -17.26 -14.16 2.85
N SER A 339 -16.24 -14.98 3.11
CA SER A 339 -14.94 -14.48 3.58
C SER A 339 -14.14 -13.81 2.48
N GLU A 340 -14.13 -14.33 1.25
CA GLU A 340 -13.38 -13.74 0.12
C GLU A 340 -13.74 -12.28 -0.17
N GLY A 341 -15.03 -11.95 -0.09
CA GLY A 341 -15.48 -10.57 -0.26
C GLY A 341 -15.16 -9.69 0.93
N LEU A 342 -15.14 -10.24 2.15
CA LEU A 342 -14.73 -9.51 3.35
C LEU A 342 -13.21 -9.28 3.37
N THR A 343 -12.43 -10.25 2.90
CA THR A 343 -10.98 -10.16 2.84
C THR A 343 -10.55 -9.15 1.79
N ALA A 344 -11.14 -9.21 0.59
CA ALA A 344 -10.98 -8.16 -0.41
C ALA A 344 -11.49 -6.79 0.05
N TYR A 345 -12.52 -6.71 0.91
CA TYR A 345 -12.98 -5.42 1.45
C TYR A 345 -11.97 -4.82 2.44
N LEU A 346 -11.41 -5.63 3.34
CA LEU A 346 -10.52 -5.20 4.43
C LEU A 346 -9.02 -5.17 4.06
N ALA A 347 -8.64 -5.71 2.90
CA ALA A 347 -7.32 -5.57 2.30
C ALA A 347 -7.41 -4.73 1.02
N ASP A 348 -7.78 -5.35 -0.11
CA ASP A 348 -7.71 -4.74 -1.44
C ASP A 348 -8.44 -3.39 -1.52
N HIS A 349 -9.69 -3.30 -1.07
CA HIS A 349 -10.46 -2.05 -1.10
C HIS A 349 -9.98 -1.05 -0.06
N LEU A 350 -9.77 -1.48 1.19
CA LEU A 350 -9.37 -0.59 2.28
C LEU A 350 -8.05 0.13 1.98
N PHE A 351 -7.07 -0.53 1.36
CA PHE A 351 -5.80 0.12 1.00
C PHE A 351 -6.01 1.19 -0.08
N ARG A 352 -6.87 0.92 -1.07
CA ARG A 352 -7.27 1.92 -2.08
C ARG A 352 -8.07 3.06 -1.45
N GLU A 353 -8.87 2.80 -0.41
CA GLU A 353 -9.55 3.83 0.39
C GLU A 353 -8.54 4.71 1.16
N MET A 354 -7.49 4.13 1.74
CA MET A 354 -6.38 4.89 2.36
C MET A 354 -5.61 5.77 1.36
N GLU A 355 -5.53 5.37 0.10
CA GLU A 355 -4.97 6.17 -1.01
C GLU A 355 -5.95 7.24 -1.56
N GLY A 356 -7.19 7.31 -1.06
CA GLY A 356 -8.25 8.18 -1.61
C GLY A 356 -8.90 7.66 -2.89
N ALA A 357 -8.53 6.49 -3.38
CA ALA A 357 -9.03 5.83 -4.59
C ALA A 357 -10.11 4.75 -4.32
N GLY A 358 -10.78 4.84 -3.16
CA GLY A 358 -11.75 3.85 -2.70
C GLY A 358 -13.02 3.79 -3.55
N SER A 359 -13.46 4.92 -4.10
CA SER A 359 -14.65 5.01 -4.95
C SER A 359 -14.41 4.38 -6.33
N GLU A 360 -13.20 4.54 -6.84
CA GLU A 360 -12.74 4.06 -8.13
C GLU A 360 -12.63 2.53 -8.11
N TYR A 361 -12.12 1.96 -7.01
CA TYR A 361 -12.10 0.52 -6.83
C TYR A 361 -13.52 -0.07 -6.74
N ARG A 362 -14.48 0.61 -6.09
CA ARG A 362 -15.89 0.19 -6.12
C ARG A 362 -16.46 0.25 -7.53
N LYS A 363 -16.23 1.35 -8.26
CA LYS A 363 -16.61 1.49 -9.67
C LYS A 363 -16.04 0.36 -10.54
N GLU A 364 -14.78 -0.03 -10.33
CA GLU A 364 -14.17 -1.18 -11.00
C GLU A 364 -14.90 -2.49 -10.70
N MET A 365 -15.31 -2.75 -9.45
CA MET A 365 -16.08 -3.95 -9.12
C MET A 365 -17.43 -3.99 -9.84
N LEU A 366 -18.16 -2.87 -9.89
CA LEU A 366 -19.43 -2.77 -10.61
C LEU A 366 -19.24 -2.95 -12.13
N ALA A 367 -18.17 -2.38 -12.70
CA ALA A 367 -17.81 -2.56 -14.11
C ALA A 367 -17.43 -4.03 -14.44
N ARG A 368 -16.70 -4.71 -13.54
CA ARG A 368 -16.40 -6.15 -13.69
C ARG A 368 -17.65 -7.00 -13.64
N TYR A 369 -18.60 -6.72 -12.74
CA TYR A 369 -19.88 -7.44 -12.68
C TYR A 369 -20.68 -7.27 -13.99
N LYS A 370 -20.79 -6.04 -14.50
CA LYS A 370 -21.43 -5.75 -15.79
C LYS A 370 -20.78 -6.52 -16.95
N ASN A 371 -19.46 -6.49 -17.05
CA ASN A 371 -18.75 -7.05 -18.20
C ASN A 371 -18.59 -8.58 -18.17
N TYR A 372 -18.63 -9.23 -17.00
CA TYR A 372 -18.32 -10.66 -16.87
C TYR A 372 -19.46 -11.53 -16.31
N ALA A 373 -20.44 -10.97 -15.58
CA ALA A 373 -21.50 -11.75 -14.94
C ALA A 373 -22.89 -11.49 -15.56
N ALA A 374 -23.21 -10.24 -15.93
CA ALA A 374 -24.56 -9.81 -16.28
C ALA A 374 -25.25 -10.64 -17.39
N ASP A 375 -24.51 -11.04 -18.42
CA ASP A 375 -25.04 -11.76 -19.60
C ASP A 375 -25.24 -13.27 -19.38
N GLY A 376 -25.88 -13.63 -18.26
CA GLY A 376 -26.29 -15.00 -17.95
C GLY A 376 -25.22 -15.88 -17.30
N ALA A 377 -24.12 -15.29 -16.83
CA ALA A 377 -23.08 -15.96 -16.02
C ALA A 377 -23.18 -15.63 -14.51
N ASP A 378 -24.13 -14.78 -14.11
CA ASP A 378 -24.41 -14.41 -12.72
C ASP A 378 -25.15 -15.52 -11.93
N PHE A 379 -24.90 -15.57 -10.63
CA PHE A 379 -25.44 -16.57 -9.70
C PHE A 379 -25.58 -15.98 -8.27
N PRO A 380 -26.40 -16.59 -7.39
CA PRO A 380 -26.54 -16.16 -6.00
C PRO A 380 -25.22 -16.31 -5.22
N LEU A 381 -24.95 -15.42 -4.25
CA LEU A 381 -23.77 -15.57 -3.37
C LEU A 381 -23.86 -16.84 -2.51
N SER A 382 -25.07 -17.34 -2.24
CA SER A 382 -25.29 -18.63 -1.57
C SER A 382 -24.76 -19.84 -2.35
N GLU A 383 -24.43 -19.69 -3.64
CA GLU A 383 -23.84 -20.74 -4.48
C GLU A 383 -22.34 -20.53 -4.71
N PHE A 384 -21.74 -19.45 -4.20
CA PHE A 384 -20.31 -19.18 -4.33
C PHE A 384 -19.49 -20.01 -3.33
N THR A 385 -18.49 -20.76 -3.82
CA THR A 385 -17.54 -21.51 -2.97
C THR A 385 -16.11 -21.01 -3.16
N SER A 386 -15.63 -20.97 -4.40
CA SER A 386 -14.31 -20.45 -4.78
C SER A 386 -14.27 -19.91 -6.22
N ARG A 387 -13.20 -19.18 -6.56
CA ARG A 387 -12.98 -18.62 -7.91
C ARG A 387 -12.68 -19.72 -8.94
N ASN A 388 -13.39 -19.71 -10.06
CA ASN A 388 -13.16 -20.61 -11.19
C ASN A 388 -13.20 -19.92 -12.58
N SER A 389 -13.55 -18.64 -12.62
CA SER A 389 -13.82 -17.85 -13.84
C SER A 389 -13.89 -16.35 -13.52
N ALA A 390 -13.78 -15.48 -14.54
CA ALA A 390 -13.98 -14.03 -14.37
C ALA A 390 -15.37 -13.67 -13.81
N ALA A 391 -16.41 -14.37 -14.24
CA ALA A 391 -17.77 -14.25 -13.70
C ALA A 391 -17.81 -14.58 -12.20
N SER A 392 -17.25 -15.74 -11.80
CA SER A 392 -17.20 -16.14 -10.38
C SER A 392 -16.41 -15.18 -9.50
N GLN A 393 -15.39 -14.50 -10.05
CA GLN A 393 -14.65 -13.48 -9.33
C GLN A 393 -15.48 -12.20 -9.16
N ALA A 394 -16.13 -11.73 -10.24
CA ALA A 394 -16.96 -10.53 -10.19
C ALA A 394 -18.17 -10.68 -9.24
N VAL A 395 -18.72 -11.89 -9.14
CA VAL A 395 -19.78 -12.23 -8.16
C VAL A 395 -19.18 -12.47 -6.78
N GLY A 396 -18.36 -13.52 -6.60
CA GLY A 396 -17.91 -13.99 -5.29
C GLY A 396 -17.04 -13.02 -4.50
N TYR A 397 -16.17 -12.27 -5.19
CA TYR A 397 -15.39 -11.19 -4.57
C TYR A 397 -16.14 -9.86 -4.71
N GLY A 398 -16.43 -9.42 -5.95
CA GLY A 398 -16.94 -8.07 -6.21
C GLY A 398 -18.30 -7.75 -5.58
N LYS A 399 -19.32 -8.59 -5.79
CA LYS A 399 -20.66 -8.40 -5.22
C LYS A 399 -20.67 -8.62 -3.71
N THR A 400 -19.90 -9.57 -3.19
CA THR A 400 -19.75 -9.79 -1.74
C THR A 400 -19.04 -8.62 -1.04
N LEU A 401 -17.98 -8.07 -1.64
CA LEU A 401 -17.29 -6.87 -1.17
C LEU A 401 -18.26 -5.68 -1.09
N MET A 402 -19.05 -5.47 -2.15
CA MET A 402 -20.07 -4.41 -2.14
C MET A 402 -21.19 -4.65 -1.12
N LEU A 403 -21.54 -5.91 -0.81
CA LEU A 403 -22.46 -6.23 0.29
C LEU A 403 -21.90 -5.77 1.65
N TRP A 404 -20.60 -6.00 1.91
CA TRP A 404 -19.94 -5.53 3.14
C TRP A 404 -19.83 -4.01 3.19
N HIS A 405 -19.52 -3.37 2.06
CA HIS A 405 -19.50 -1.91 1.96
C HIS A 405 -20.88 -1.28 2.22
N MET A 406 -21.94 -1.78 1.57
CA MET A 406 -23.32 -1.32 1.81
C MET A 406 -23.75 -1.56 3.27
N LEU A 407 -23.30 -2.64 3.91
CA LEU A 407 -23.54 -2.87 5.33
C LEU A 407 -22.85 -1.81 6.20
N ARG A 408 -21.60 -1.44 5.90
CA ARG A 408 -20.89 -0.32 6.56
C ARG A 408 -21.65 1.00 6.38
N VAL A 409 -22.09 1.33 5.16
CA VAL A 409 -22.88 2.56 4.86
C VAL A 409 -24.25 2.57 5.56
N GLN A 410 -24.86 1.40 5.77
CA GLN A 410 -26.12 1.27 6.49
C GLN A 410 -25.97 1.46 8.01
N LEU A 411 -24.85 1.04 8.60
CA LEU A 411 -24.64 1.01 10.05
C LEU A 411 -23.76 2.14 10.60
N GLY A 412 -22.86 2.69 9.78
CA GLY A 412 -21.74 3.52 10.21
C GLY A 412 -20.59 2.70 10.81
N ASP A 413 -19.39 3.27 10.72
CA ASP A 413 -18.11 2.58 11.02
C ASP A 413 -18.04 2.01 12.45
N GLU A 414 -18.54 2.73 13.45
CA GLU A 414 -18.50 2.28 14.85
C GLU A 414 -19.24 0.94 15.05
N LEU A 415 -20.47 0.83 14.55
CA LEU A 415 -21.28 -0.39 14.65
C LEU A 415 -20.79 -1.49 13.70
N PHE A 416 -20.29 -1.12 12.51
CA PHE A 416 -19.70 -2.07 11.57
C PHE A 416 -18.48 -2.78 12.17
N ILE A 417 -17.51 -2.01 12.68
CA ILE A 417 -16.29 -2.54 13.32
C ILE A 417 -16.63 -3.29 14.61
N GLN A 418 -17.54 -2.78 15.44
CA GLN A 418 -17.99 -3.52 16.64
C GLN A 418 -18.62 -4.88 16.28
N GLY A 419 -19.37 -4.94 15.18
CA GLY A 419 -19.93 -6.18 14.65
C GLY A 419 -18.85 -7.15 14.19
N LEU A 420 -17.83 -6.69 13.46
CA LEU A 420 -16.71 -7.54 13.04
C LEU A 420 -16.00 -8.17 14.25
N ARG A 421 -15.64 -7.36 15.26
CA ARG A 421 -14.96 -7.86 16.48
C ARG A 421 -15.79 -8.86 17.26
N SER A 422 -17.07 -8.54 17.51
CA SER A 422 -17.95 -9.44 18.28
C SER A 422 -18.27 -10.71 17.52
N PHE A 423 -18.44 -10.64 16.20
CA PHE A 423 -18.66 -11.80 15.35
C PHE A 423 -17.43 -12.72 15.31
N TYR A 424 -16.23 -12.17 15.13
CA TYR A 424 -14.99 -12.93 15.25
C TYR A 424 -14.85 -13.59 16.64
N GLN A 425 -15.12 -12.84 17.72
CA GLN A 425 -15.06 -13.38 19.07
C GLN A 425 -16.04 -14.55 19.30
N ASP A 426 -17.28 -14.42 18.84
CA ASP A 426 -18.34 -15.41 19.08
C ASP A 426 -18.23 -16.64 18.16
N TYR A 427 -17.68 -16.48 16.95
CA TYR A 427 -17.53 -17.55 15.96
C TYR A 427 -16.08 -18.05 15.76
N LYS A 428 -15.12 -17.63 16.59
CA LYS A 428 -13.72 -18.09 16.53
C LYS A 428 -13.63 -19.63 16.53
N PHE A 429 -12.99 -20.17 15.50
CA PHE A 429 -12.85 -21.59 15.15
C PHE A 429 -14.17 -22.35 14.99
N LYS A 430 -15.22 -21.68 14.51
CA LYS A 430 -16.53 -22.24 14.16
C LYS A 430 -16.87 -21.94 12.69
N ARG A 431 -17.79 -22.71 12.11
CA ARG A 431 -18.43 -22.35 10.83
C ARG A 431 -19.51 -21.29 11.06
N ALA A 432 -19.69 -20.39 10.09
CA ALA A 432 -20.79 -19.43 10.08
C ALA A 432 -21.33 -19.20 8.67
N SER A 433 -22.65 -18.97 8.57
CA SER A 433 -23.34 -18.64 7.33
C SER A 433 -23.62 -17.13 7.19
N PHE A 434 -24.02 -16.67 6.01
CA PHE A 434 -24.62 -15.35 5.82
C PHE A 434 -25.83 -15.09 6.75
N SER A 435 -26.59 -16.13 7.11
CA SER A 435 -27.72 -16.00 8.04
C SER A 435 -27.29 -15.76 9.48
N ASP A 436 -26.14 -16.30 9.89
CA ASP A 436 -25.55 -16.07 11.21
C ASP A 436 -25.00 -14.65 11.33
N ILE A 437 -24.36 -14.15 10.27
CA ILE A 437 -23.91 -12.75 10.15
C ILE A 437 -25.12 -11.79 10.23
N ALA A 438 -26.16 -12.04 9.42
CA ALA A 438 -27.37 -11.22 9.41
C ALA A 438 -28.03 -11.13 10.80
N ARG A 439 -28.14 -12.28 11.49
CA ARG A 439 -28.65 -12.38 12.86
C ARG A 439 -27.77 -11.63 13.85
N HIS A 440 -26.45 -11.82 13.80
CA HIS A 440 -25.47 -11.17 14.68
C HIS A 440 -25.56 -9.65 14.62
N TYR A 441 -25.49 -9.08 13.41
CA TYR A 441 -25.63 -7.63 13.22
C TYR A 441 -27.03 -7.12 13.58
N SER A 442 -28.08 -7.92 13.40
CA SER A 442 -29.44 -7.54 13.82
C SER A 442 -29.58 -7.47 15.34
N GLU A 443 -28.98 -8.43 16.06
CA GLU A 443 -28.94 -8.45 17.53
C GLU A 443 -28.10 -7.31 18.10
N LEU A 444 -26.97 -6.97 17.47
CA LEU A 444 -26.09 -5.86 17.85
C LEU A 444 -26.76 -4.48 17.66
N THR A 445 -27.41 -4.27 16.52
CA THR A 445 -27.92 -2.95 16.10
C THR A 445 -29.37 -2.69 16.53
N GLY A 446 -30.14 -3.76 16.80
CA GLY A 446 -31.58 -3.69 17.04
C GLY A 446 -32.42 -3.47 15.77
N VAL A 447 -31.81 -3.55 14.58
CA VAL A 447 -32.47 -3.42 13.27
C VAL A 447 -32.51 -4.80 12.60
N ASP A 448 -33.65 -5.22 12.06
CA ASP A 448 -33.75 -6.49 11.33
C ASP A 448 -33.10 -6.38 9.95
N LEU A 449 -31.93 -6.99 9.79
CA LEU A 449 -31.15 -7.00 8.55
C LEU A 449 -31.44 -8.24 7.67
N THR A 450 -32.40 -9.09 8.05
CA THR A 450 -32.74 -10.31 7.29
C THR A 450 -33.06 -9.99 5.83
N ALA A 451 -33.88 -8.97 5.58
CA ALA A 451 -34.25 -8.55 4.22
C ALA A 451 -33.08 -7.97 3.41
N PHE A 452 -32.11 -7.32 4.07
CA PHE A 452 -30.91 -6.79 3.43
C PHE A 452 -30.01 -7.94 2.94
N PHE A 453 -29.76 -8.95 3.77
CA PHE A 453 -28.97 -10.11 3.36
C PHE A 453 -29.73 -10.97 2.34
N GLU A 454 -31.03 -11.23 2.53
CA GLU A 454 -31.83 -12.06 1.62
C GLU A 454 -31.81 -11.50 0.19
N GLN A 455 -31.94 -10.18 0.00
CA GLN A 455 -31.96 -9.60 -1.34
C GLN A 455 -30.59 -9.64 -2.05
N TRP A 456 -29.48 -9.63 -1.32
CA TRP A 456 -28.14 -9.60 -1.94
C TRP A 456 -27.49 -10.98 -2.06
N VAL A 457 -27.76 -11.87 -1.11
CA VAL A 457 -27.20 -13.23 -1.08
C VAL A 457 -27.96 -14.18 -2.02
N ASN A 458 -29.29 -14.12 -2.02
CA ASN A 458 -30.12 -15.12 -2.71
C ASN A 458 -30.62 -14.70 -4.10
N ARG A 459 -30.53 -13.41 -4.48
CA ARG A 459 -30.98 -12.92 -5.80
C ARG A 459 -29.80 -12.77 -6.77
N THR A 460 -30.04 -13.11 -8.03
CA THR A 460 -29.25 -12.66 -9.17
C THR A 460 -29.69 -11.27 -9.64
N GLY A 461 -28.85 -10.64 -10.45
CA GLY A 461 -29.01 -9.29 -10.98
C GLY A 461 -28.56 -8.19 -10.01
N ALA A 462 -28.59 -6.97 -10.54
CA ALA A 462 -28.38 -5.72 -9.82
C ALA A 462 -29.49 -4.72 -10.20
N PRO A 463 -29.81 -3.72 -9.37
CA PRO A 463 -30.70 -2.63 -9.75
C PRO A 463 -30.10 -1.78 -10.87
N GLU A 464 -30.96 -1.31 -11.78
CA GLU A 464 -30.66 -0.22 -12.70
C GLU A 464 -31.40 1.03 -12.18
N LEU A 465 -30.70 2.16 -12.08
CA LEU A 465 -31.22 3.40 -11.50
C LEU A 465 -31.27 4.52 -12.55
N SER A 466 -32.23 5.43 -12.42
CA SER A 466 -32.26 6.67 -13.19
C SER A 466 -32.96 7.80 -12.43
N ILE A 467 -32.64 9.05 -12.78
CA ILE A 467 -33.30 10.24 -12.25
C ILE A 467 -34.00 11.10 -13.30
N SER A 468 -35.00 11.85 -12.83
CA SER A 468 -35.57 12.99 -13.53
C SER A 468 -35.97 14.08 -12.53
N VAL A 469 -35.94 15.34 -12.96
CA VAL A 469 -36.24 16.49 -12.09
C VAL A 469 -37.37 17.31 -12.71
N GLU A 470 -38.42 17.56 -11.93
CA GLU A 470 -39.59 18.37 -12.29
C GLU A 470 -39.60 19.64 -11.42
N GLU A 471 -39.64 20.83 -12.02
CA GLU A 471 -39.86 22.07 -11.27
C GLU A 471 -41.26 22.09 -10.64
N VAL A 472 -41.35 22.45 -9.36
CA VAL A 472 -42.60 22.56 -8.61
C VAL A 472 -42.76 23.98 -8.06
N THR A 473 -44.01 24.42 -7.90
CA THR A 473 -44.31 25.79 -7.46
C THR A 473 -43.66 26.15 -6.11
N GLY A 474 -43.01 27.32 -6.11
CA GLY A 474 -42.46 27.96 -4.91
C GLY A 474 -40.95 27.77 -4.71
N ASN A 475 -40.15 27.85 -5.77
CA ASN A 475 -38.69 27.67 -5.77
C ASN A 475 -38.25 26.29 -5.22
N ARG A 476 -38.83 25.22 -5.78
CA ARG A 476 -38.55 23.83 -5.37
C ARG A 476 -38.60 22.91 -6.57
N ALA A 477 -37.94 21.76 -6.48
CA ALA A 477 -38.05 20.70 -7.46
C ALA A 477 -38.50 19.39 -6.81
N ARG A 478 -39.14 18.54 -7.61
CA ARG A 478 -39.32 17.13 -7.30
C ARG A 478 -38.26 16.34 -8.06
N ILE A 479 -37.40 15.65 -7.33
CA ILE A 479 -36.45 14.68 -7.87
C ILE A 479 -37.14 13.33 -7.83
N MET A 480 -37.27 12.69 -8.99
CA MET A 480 -37.87 11.38 -9.16
C MET A 480 -36.77 10.36 -9.42
N PHE A 481 -36.67 9.35 -8.55
CA PHE A 481 -35.75 8.23 -8.68
C PHE A 481 -36.52 7.00 -9.15
N ALA A 482 -36.02 6.30 -10.17
CA ALA A 482 -36.67 5.10 -10.71
C ALA A 482 -35.72 3.90 -10.73
N GLN A 483 -36.22 2.72 -10.33
CA GLN A 483 -35.52 1.44 -10.47
C GLN A 483 -36.04 0.72 -11.73
N ILE A 484 -35.32 0.84 -12.85
CA ILE A 484 -35.84 0.55 -14.20
C ILE A 484 -35.77 -0.93 -14.63
N HIS A 485 -35.13 -1.79 -13.83
CA HIS A 485 -35.01 -3.23 -14.09
C HIS A 485 -36.35 -3.97 -14.11
N SER A 486 -36.41 -5.19 -14.65
CA SER A 486 -37.67 -5.94 -14.84
C SER A 486 -38.20 -6.69 -13.60
N GLY A 487 -37.36 -6.92 -12.58
CA GLY A 487 -37.71 -7.64 -11.35
C GLY A 487 -38.28 -6.77 -10.22
N ASP A 488 -38.53 -7.38 -9.06
CA ASP A 488 -38.98 -6.67 -7.85
C ASP A 488 -37.97 -5.59 -7.42
N PRO A 489 -38.43 -4.45 -6.86
CA PRO A 489 -37.52 -3.40 -6.38
C PRO A 489 -36.54 -3.95 -5.34
N TYR A 490 -35.36 -3.34 -5.30
CA TYR A 490 -34.41 -3.51 -4.21
C TYR A 490 -34.70 -2.46 -3.14
N ILE A 491 -34.40 -2.78 -1.89
CA ILE A 491 -34.36 -1.80 -0.81
C ILE A 491 -32.95 -1.22 -0.80
N LEU A 492 -32.81 0.06 -1.17
CA LEU A 492 -31.53 0.73 -1.36
C LEU A 492 -31.48 1.99 -0.51
N LYS A 493 -30.30 2.31 0.02
CA LYS A 493 -29.95 3.61 0.60
C LYS A 493 -28.93 4.24 -0.35
N VAL A 494 -29.32 5.29 -1.05
CA VAL A 494 -28.54 5.84 -2.18
C VAL A 494 -28.06 7.26 -1.84
N PRO A 495 -26.74 7.53 -1.80
CA PRO A 495 -26.24 8.88 -1.59
C PRO A 495 -26.47 9.75 -2.83
N VAL A 496 -26.89 11.00 -2.63
CA VAL A 496 -27.21 11.95 -3.70
C VAL A 496 -26.57 13.30 -3.40
N ALA A 497 -25.70 13.75 -4.29
CA ALA A 497 -25.04 15.05 -4.25
C ALA A 497 -25.87 16.11 -4.99
N LEU A 498 -26.20 17.21 -4.32
CA LEU A 498 -26.88 18.37 -4.87
C LEU A 498 -25.88 19.54 -4.96
N TYR A 499 -25.66 20.05 -6.17
CA TYR A 499 -24.75 21.18 -6.43
C TYR A 499 -25.54 22.48 -6.53
N TYR A 500 -25.27 23.44 -5.62
CA TYR A 500 -25.91 24.77 -5.62
C TYR A 500 -24.94 25.88 -6.03
N ALA A 501 -25.46 26.90 -6.72
CA ALA A 501 -24.69 28.02 -7.22
C ALA A 501 -24.05 28.83 -6.08
N GLY A 502 -22.71 28.85 -6.04
CA GLY A 502 -21.94 29.60 -5.05
C GLY A 502 -21.46 28.78 -3.84
N GLU A 503 -21.80 27.49 -3.78
CA GLU A 503 -21.18 26.54 -2.84
C GLU A 503 -19.92 25.92 -3.48
N SER A 504 -18.90 25.64 -2.67
CA SER A 504 -17.63 25.04 -3.13
C SER A 504 -17.65 23.51 -3.15
N GLU A 505 -18.57 22.90 -2.41
CA GLU A 505 -18.77 21.46 -2.28
C GLU A 505 -20.28 21.17 -2.37
N PRO A 506 -20.69 20.00 -2.89
CA PRO A 506 -22.10 19.63 -2.97
C PRO A 506 -22.66 19.21 -1.60
N GLN A 507 -23.98 19.37 -1.43
CA GLN A 507 -24.71 18.84 -0.28
C GLN A 507 -25.11 17.39 -0.55
N ILE A 508 -24.67 16.45 0.30
CA ILE A 508 -24.92 15.01 0.12
C ILE A 508 -26.03 14.52 1.07
N PHE A 509 -26.99 13.80 0.51
CA PHE A 509 -28.15 13.24 1.24
C PHE A 509 -28.32 11.75 0.91
N ASP A 510 -28.54 10.93 1.95
CA ASP A 510 -28.98 9.54 1.77
C ASP A 510 -30.47 9.48 1.46
N ILE A 511 -30.84 8.85 0.34
CA ILE A 511 -32.22 8.63 -0.09
C ILE A 511 -32.57 7.14 0.02
N ASP A 512 -33.55 6.82 0.86
CA ASP A 512 -34.13 5.48 0.93
C ASP A 512 -35.02 5.23 -0.30
N LEU A 513 -34.63 4.31 -1.18
CA LEU A 513 -35.43 3.83 -2.31
C LEU A 513 -36.00 2.45 -1.97
N THR A 514 -37.29 2.40 -1.68
CA THR A 514 -38.02 1.17 -1.31
C THR A 514 -38.98 0.71 -2.40
N GLN A 515 -39.24 1.56 -3.40
CA GLN A 515 -40.20 1.33 -4.47
C GLN A 515 -39.57 1.51 -5.85
N LYS A 516 -40.30 1.08 -6.88
CA LYS A 516 -39.91 1.25 -8.28
C LYS A 516 -39.79 2.71 -8.73
N LEU A 517 -40.48 3.61 -8.04
CA LEU A 517 -40.48 5.04 -8.31
C LEU A 517 -40.66 5.78 -6.98
N GLU A 518 -39.68 6.57 -6.59
CA GLU A 518 -39.63 7.33 -5.32
C GLU A 518 -39.48 8.82 -5.66
N GLY A 519 -40.04 9.72 -4.86
CA GLY A 519 -40.09 11.16 -5.17
C GLY A 519 -39.72 12.03 -3.98
N VAL A 520 -38.60 12.75 -4.08
CA VAL A 520 -38.05 13.62 -3.03
C VAL A 520 -38.21 15.09 -3.44
N MET A 521 -38.42 15.98 -2.48
CA MET A 521 -38.46 17.42 -2.72
C MET A 521 -37.10 18.04 -2.41
N ALA A 522 -36.53 18.78 -3.36
CA ALA A 522 -35.41 19.68 -3.14
C ALA A 522 -35.92 21.13 -3.04
N ASP A 523 -35.38 21.88 -2.09
CA ASP A 523 -35.61 23.32 -1.96
C ASP A 523 -34.58 24.13 -2.80
N ASP A 524 -34.82 25.42 -2.96
CA ASP A 524 -33.97 26.38 -3.69
C ASP A 524 -33.57 25.97 -5.13
N TYR A 525 -34.56 25.50 -5.89
CA TYR A 525 -34.38 25.10 -7.29
C TYR A 525 -33.78 26.19 -8.20
N GLU A 526 -33.97 27.47 -7.91
CA GLU A 526 -33.37 28.59 -8.62
C GLU A 526 -31.83 28.49 -8.62
N ASN A 527 -31.23 28.14 -7.49
CA ASN A 527 -29.78 27.99 -7.33
C ASN A 527 -29.26 26.56 -7.57
N LEU A 528 -30.11 25.54 -7.54
CA LEU A 528 -29.71 24.16 -7.87
C LEU A 528 -29.17 24.10 -9.31
N GLN A 529 -27.93 23.63 -9.49
CA GLN A 529 -27.23 23.58 -10.77
C GLN A 529 -27.15 22.16 -11.36
N ALA A 530 -26.90 21.16 -10.51
CA ALA A 530 -26.80 19.77 -10.91
C ALA A 530 -27.12 18.81 -9.75
N ILE A 531 -27.38 17.56 -10.10
CA ILE A 531 -27.56 16.42 -9.19
C ILE A 531 -26.68 15.28 -9.71
N LEU A 532 -25.96 14.62 -8.81
CA LEU A 532 -25.24 13.37 -9.07
C LEU A 532 -25.69 12.31 -8.06
N VAL A 533 -26.11 11.15 -8.56
CA VAL A 533 -26.59 10.03 -7.75
C VAL A 533 -25.51 8.97 -7.65
N ASP A 534 -25.35 8.42 -6.45
CA ASP A 534 -24.32 7.45 -6.09
C ASP A 534 -22.89 7.94 -6.46
N PRO A 535 -22.49 9.17 -6.04
CA PRO A 535 -21.26 9.82 -6.49
C PRO A 535 -19.98 9.06 -6.12
N TYR A 536 -20.03 8.22 -5.08
CA TYR A 536 -18.90 7.42 -4.59
C TYR A 536 -18.99 5.94 -4.98
N PHE A 537 -19.97 5.54 -5.79
CA PHE A 537 -20.24 4.14 -6.16
C PHE A 537 -20.44 3.23 -4.94
N ASP A 538 -21.24 3.68 -3.97
CA ASP A 538 -21.48 2.98 -2.71
C ASP A 538 -22.55 1.89 -2.83
N VAL A 539 -23.38 1.96 -3.87
CA VAL A 539 -24.50 1.03 -4.10
C VAL A 539 -24.12 -0.07 -5.09
N PHE A 540 -24.36 -1.34 -4.75
CA PHE A 540 -24.28 -2.42 -5.74
C PHE A 540 -25.40 -2.29 -6.77
N ARG A 541 -25.06 -1.81 -7.97
CA ARG A 541 -25.98 -1.55 -9.07
C ARG A 541 -25.33 -1.91 -10.42
N MET A 542 -26.18 -2.08 -11.43
CA MET A 542 -25.70 -2.10 -12.80
C MET A 542 -25.26 -0.68 -13.17
N LEU A 543 -24.00 -0.50 -13.60
CA LEU A 543 -23.57 0.77 -14.19
C LEU A 543 -24.24 0.95 -15.54
N ASP A 544 -24.69 2.17 -15.86
CA ASP A 544 -25.08 2.50 -17.23
C ASP A 544 -23.86 2.48 -18.17
N ARG A 545 -24.06 2.39 -19.49
CA ARG A 545 -22.93 2.46 -20.45
C ARG A 545 -22.28 3.84 -20.43
N GLU A 546 -23.03 4.90 -20.17
CA GLU A 546 -22.51 6.27 -20.11
C GLU A 546 -21.74 6.59 -18.82
N GLU A 547 -21.82 5.72 -17.80
CA GLU A 547 -20.96 5.77 -16.61
C GLU A 547 -19.63 5.01 -16.79
N THR A 548 -19.57 4.15 -17.82
CA THR A 548 -18.38 3.40 -18.25
C THR A 548 -17.82 4.03 -19.55
N PRO A 549 -17.10 5.15 -19.48
CA PRO A 549 -16.53 5.79 -20.66
C PRO A 549 -15.59 4.82 -21.40
N PRO A 550 -15.56 4.86 -22.74
CA PRO A 550 -14.76 3.94 -23.54
C PRO A 550 -13.25 4.22 -23.35
N THR A 551 -12.45 3.17 -23.16
CA THR A 551 -11.02 3.28 -22.80
C THR A 551 -10.10 2.41 -23.65
N ILE A 552 -8.80 2.69 -23.62
CA ILE A 552 -7.77 1.90 -24.31
C ILE A 552 -7.76 0.43 -23.82
N SER A 553 -7.99 0.19 -22.53
CA SER A 553 -8.16 -1.16 -21.97
C SER A 553 -9.38 -1.88 -22.52
N GLU A 554 -10.48 -1.18 -22.81
CA GLU A 554 -11.68 -1.79 -23.40
C GLU A 554 -11.42 -2.23 -24.85
N LEU A 555 -10.59 -1.49 -25.59
CA LEU A 555 -10.14 -1.90 -26.92
C LEU A 555 -9.20 -3.10 -26.90
N PHE A 556 -8.17 -3.11 -26.04
CA PHE A 556 -7.24 -4.23 -25.95
C PHE A 556 -7.83 -5.48 -25.27
N GLY A 557 -8.79 -5.30 -24.37
CA GLY A 557 -9.52 -6.39 -23.70
C GLY A 557 -10.71 -6.95 -24.50
N ALA A 558 -11.03 -6.38 -25.66
CA ALA A 558 -12.13 -6.86 -26.48
C ALA A 558 -11.81 -8.25 -27.06
N GLY A 559 -12.70 -9.22 -26.85
CA GLY A 559 -12.52 -10.60 -27.35
C GLY A 559 -12.44 -10.73 -28.87
N LYS A 560 -12.75 -9.66 -29.62
CA LYS A 560 -12.56 -9.52 -31.08
C LYS A 560 -12.17 -8.09 -31.42
N ILE A 561 -11.16 -7.93 -32.27
CA ILE A 561 -10.63 -6.63 -32.68
C ILE A 561 -10.50 -6.55 -34.21
N THR A 562 -10.63 -5.36 -34.79
CA THR A 562 -10.15 -5.09 -36.15
C THR A 562 -9.30 -3.84 -36.25
N PHE A 563 -8.12 -3.99 -36.85
CA PHE A 563 -7.22 -2.89 -37.17
C PHE A 563 -7.44 -2.48 -38.63
N VAL A 564 -7.86 -1.24 -38.84
CA VAL A 564 -8.08 -0.64 -40.16
C VAL A 564 -6.87 0.24 -40.49
N LEU A 565 -6.05 -0.22 -41.44
CA LEU A 565 -4.79 0.42 -41.82
C LEU A 565 -4.99 1.53 -42.86
N PRO A 566 -4.18 2.61 -42.81
CA PRO A 566 -4.17 3.67 -43.81
C PRO A 566 -3.40 3.26 -45.07
N GLN A 567 -3.41 4.12 -46.10
CA GLN A 567 -2.67 3.88 -47.35
C GLN A 567 -1.21 4.37 -47.26
N THR A 568 -0.94 5.42 -46.47
CA THR A 568 0.43 5.89 -46.21
C THR A 568 1.09 5.15 -45.05
N ASP A 569 2.41 4.99 -45.12
CA ASP A 569 3.25 4.37 -44.06
C ASP A 569 2.79 2.98 -43.57
N LEU A 570 2.11 2.23 -44.45
CA LEU A 570 1.50 0.93 -44.19
C LEU A 570 2.40 -0.05 -43.42
N GLN A 571 3.73 -0.04 -43.65
CA GLN A 571 4.66 -0.91 -42.93
C GLN A 571 4.77 -0.60 -41.44
N HIS A 572 4.75 0.68 -41.04
CA HIS A 572 4.79 1.09 -39.63
C HIS A 572 3.46 0.78 -38.93
N TRP A 573 2.34 1.06 -39.60
CA TRP A 573 1.00 0.77 -39.05
C TRP A 573 0.70 -0.73 -38.97
N MET A 574 1.18 -1.52 -39.93
CA MET A 574 1.09 -2.98 -39.88
C MET A 574 1.92 -3.55 -38.73
N GLN A 575 3.13 -3.02 -38.46
CA GLN A 575 3.94 -3.40 -37.30
C GLN A 575 3.20 -3.12 -35.97
N MET A 576 2.57 -1.96 -35.83
CA MET A 576 1.76 -1.63 -34.65
C MET A 576 0.56 -2.59 -34.51
N ALA A 577 -0.18 -2.83 -35.59
CA ALA A 577 -1.33 -3.73 -35.59
C ALA A 577 -0.94 -5.19 -35.28
N GLU A 578 0.17 -5.69 -35.83
CA GLU A 578 0.70 -7.02 -35.52
C GLU A 578 1.10 -7.15 -34.05
N SER A 579 1.78 -6.13 -33.49
CA SER A 579 2.17 -6.10 -32.07
C SER A 579 0.97 -6.04 -31.11
N PHE A 580 -0.13 -5.41 -31.53
CA PHE A 580 -1.37 -5.29 -30.73
C PHE A 580 -2.37 -6.42 -30.97
N ALA A 581 -2.12 -7.30 -31.96
CA ALA A 581 -2.94 -8.47 -32.26
C ALA A 581 -2.51 -9.74 -31.51
N GLU A 582 -1.37 -9.73 -30.80
CA GLU A 582 -0.83 -10.91 -30.13
C GLU A 582 -1.77 -11.39 -29.01
N GLY A 583 -2.30 -12.61 -29.16
CA GLY A 583 -3.18 -13.25 -28.17
C GLY A 583 -4.69 -13.00 -28.34
N VAL A 584 -5.15 -12.28 -29.36
CA VAL A 584 -6.57 -11.91 -29.56
C VAL A 584 -7.13 -12.38 -30.93
N ASP A 585 -8.45 -12.58 -31.05
CA ASP A 585 -9.14 -12.77 -32.34
C ASP A 585 -9.16 -11.44 -33.13
N ALA A 586 -8.02 -11.12 -33.73
CA ALA A 586 -7.76 -9.89 -34.44
C ALA A 586 -7.79 -10.07 -35.96
N GLN A 587 -8.43 -9.13 -36.65
CA GLN A 587 -8.39 -9.01 -38.11
C GLN A 587 -7.71 -7.70 -38.50
N ILE A 588 -6.71 -7.76 -39.38
CA ILE A 588 -6.03 -6.57 -39.93
C ILE A 588 -6.52 -6.40 -41.38
N VAL A 589 -7.02 -5.22 -41.73
CA VAL A 589 -7.53 -4.88 -43.06
C VAL A 589 -7.02 -3.53 -43.51
N SER A 590 -6.88 -3.34 -44.82
CA SER A 590 -6.66 -2.00 -45.39
C SER A 590 -8.00 -1.24 -45.50
N ALA A 591 -7.98 0.09 -45.32
CA ALA A 591 -9.18 0.91 -45.38
C ALA A 591 -9.90 0.92 -46.74
N ASP A 592 -9.26 0.45 -47.83
CA ASP A 592 -9.88 0.28 -49.15
C ASP A 592 -10.46 -1.12 -49.41
N GLU A 593 -10.27 -2.06 -48.48
CA GLU A 593 -10.82 -3.42 -48.55
C GLU A 593 -12.21 -3.55 -47.89
N ILE A 594 -12.67 -2.51 -47.19
CA ILE A 594 -13.94 -2.47 -46.46
C ILE A 594 -14.80 -1.29 -46.93
N ASP A 595 -16.12 -1.51 -47.05
CA ASP A 595 -17.10 -0.44 -47.37
C ASP A 595 -17.56 0.29 -46.08
N SER A 596 -17.48 -0.38 -44.93
CA SER A 596 -17.86 0.14 -43.60
C SER A 596 -17.06 -0.57 -42.50
N ILE A 597 -16.96 0.03 -41.32
CA ILE A 597 -16.36 -0.64 -40.15
C ILE A 597 -17.22 -1.85 -39.70
N PRO A 598 -16.61 -2.92 -39.13
CA PRO A 598 -17.36 -4.08 -38.65
C PRO A 598 -18.11 -3.80 -37.33
N GLN A 599 -19.38 -4.26 -37.24
CA GLN A 599 -20.28 -4.01 -36.09
C GLN A 599 -20.27 -5.13 -35.02
N ASP A 600 -19.47 -6.20 -35.20
CA ASP A 600 -19.43 -7.40 -34.35
C ASP A 600 -18.18 -7.49 -33.44
N ARG A 601 -17.39 -6.40 -33.37
CA ARG A 601 -16.05 -6.34 -32.77
C ARG A 601 -15.60 -4.90 -32.53
N SER A 602 -14.69 -4.68 -31.59
CA SER A 602 -14.09 -3.35 -31.39
C SER A 602 -13.08 -3.03 -32.51
N VAL A 603 -12.88 -1.74 -32.81
CA VAL A 603 -12.13 -1.31 -34.01
C VAL A 603 -11.03 -0.31 -33.67
N TRP A 604 -9.82 -0.54 -34.16
CA TRP A 604 -8.72 0.44 -34.17
C TRP A 604 -8.57 1.02 -35.59
N VAL A 605 -8.74 2.33 -35.72
CA VAL A 605 -8.48 3.09 -36.95
C VAL A 605 -7.07 3.70 -36.84
N LEU A 606 -6.16 3.28 -37.71
CA LEU A 606 -4.76 3.72 -37.66
C LEU A 606 -4.48 4.77 -38.74
N GLY A 607 -3.74 5.83 -38.38
CA GLY A 607 -3.36 6.91 -39.30
C GLY A 607 -4.38 8.06 -39.38
N ARG A 608 -3.87 9.26 -39.69
CA ARG A 608 -4.68 10.49 -39.87
C ARG A 608 -5.26 10.62 -41.27
N ASP A 609 -4.62 10.02 -42.28
CA ASP A 609 -5.10 9.92 -43.66
C ASP A 609 -6.19 8.85 -43.85
N ASN A 610 -6.48 8.07 -42.80
CA ASN A 610 -7.46 6.99 -42.84
C ASN A 610 -8.89 7.55 -43.02
N PRO A 611 -9.66 7.09 -44.02
CA PRO A 611 -11.01 7.60 -44.28
C PRO A 611 -12.00 7.41 -43.12
N TYR A 612 -11.71 6.48 -42.20
CA TYR A 612 -12.53 6.22 -41.01
C TYR A 612 -12.12 7.07 -39.78
N ALA A 613 -11.04 7.85 -39.82
CA ALA A 613 -10.60 8.67 -38.69
C ALA A 613 -11.66 9.69 -38.27
N ALA A 614 -12.31 10.35 -39.24
CA ALA A 614 -13.39 11.31 -39.01
C ALA A 614 -14.61 10.68 -38.30
N LEU A 615 -14.84 9.37 -38.44
CA LEU A 615 -15.92 8.68 -37.75
C LEU A 615 -15.64 8.54 -36.24
N VAL A 616 -14.38 8.29 -35.87
CA VAL A 616 -13.96 8.22 -34.46
C VAL A 616 -14.00 9.59 -33.82
N ILE A 617 -13.52 10.62 -34.52
CA ILE A 617 -13.54 12.01 -34.04
C ILE A 617 -14.99 12.50 -33.88
N ALA A 618 -15.89 12.21 -34.82
CA ALA A 618 -17.31 12.52 -34.71
C ALA A 618 -17.99 11.79 -33.53
N ALA A 619 -17.61 10.55 -33.23
CA ALA A 619 -18.09 9.84 -32.04
C ALA A 619 -17.54 10.46 -30.73
N ALA A 620 -16.38 11.13 -30.79
CA ALA A 620 -15.78 11.84 -29.65
C ALA A 620 -16.38 13.24 -29.40
N GLU A 621 -17.13 13.82 -30.35
CA GLU A 621 -17.80 15.13 -30.18
C GLU A 621 -18.77 15.13 -28.98
N LEU A 622 -19.39 13.98 -28.67
CA LEU A 622 -20.26 13.79 -27.50
C LEU A 622 -19.52 14.11 -26.17
N TYR A 623 -18.21 13.86 -26.13
CA TYR A 623 -17.36 14.09 -24.98
C TYR A 623 -16.64 15.45 -25.03
N GLY A 624 -17.09 16.36 -25.90
CA GLY A 624 -16.57 17.72 -26.03
C GLY A 624 -15.27 17.84 -26.84
N VAL A 625 -14.91 16.84 -27.65
CA VAL A 625 -13.82 16.98 -28.62
C VAL A 625 -14.25 17.90 -29.77
N ILE A 626 -13.39 18.84 -30.15
CA ILE A 626 -13.63 19.74 -31.29
C ILE A 626 -12.56 19.49 -32.35
N ASP A 627 -12.98 19.10 -33.55
CA ASP A 627 -12.09 18.89 -34.70
C ASP A 627 -11.68 20.21 -35.37
N SER A 628 -10.44 20.25 -35.86
CA SER A 628 -9.94 21.35 -36.68
C SER A 628 -8.88 20.88 -37.67
N ALA A 629 -8.57 21.71 -38.67
CA ALA A 629 -7.71 21.33 -39.78
C ALA A 629 -6.29 20.89 -39.39
N ASP A 630 -5.76 21.34 -38.25
CA ASP A 630 -4.38 21.08 -37.81
C ASP A 630 -4.25 20.72 -36.31
N ALA A 631 -5.37 20.62 -35.59
CA ALA A 631 -5.40 20.34 -34.15
C ALA A 631 -6.74 19.74 -33.70
N LEU A 632 -6.76 19.10 -32.53
CA LEU A 632 -8.00 18.80 -31.79
C LEU A 632 -8.05 19.59 -30.49
N VAL A 633 -9.22 20.10 -30.11
CA VAL A 633 -9.45 20.56 -28.73
C VAL A 633 -9.95 19.36 -27.93
N ILE A 634 -9.19 18.93 -26.93
CA ILE A 634 -9.51 17.77 -26.09
C ILE A 634 -9.52 18.21 -24.62
N ALA A 635 -10.70 18.14 -23.98
CA ALA A 635 -10.91 18.58 -22.59
C ALA A 635 -10.35 20.00 -22.31
N GLY A 636 -10.53 20.92 -23.26
CA GLY A 636 -10.04 22.31 -23.18
C GLY A 636 -8.55 22.52 -23.54
N ASN A 637 -7.81 21.47 -23.91
CA ASN A 637 -6.41 21.57 -24.35
C ASN A 637 -6.31 21.56 -25.88
N ASP A 638 -5.54 22.49 -26.45
CA ASP A 638 -5.24 22.53 -27.88
C ASP A 638 -4.13 21.52 -28.25
N VAL A 639 -4.51 20.40 -28.86
CA VAL A 639 -3.60 19.32 -29.29
C VAL A 639 -3.29 19.47 -30.78
N VAL A 640 -2.29 20.30 -31.09
CA VAL A 640 -1.79 20.56 -32.46
C VAL A 640 -1.00 19.36 -32.98
N PHE A 641 -1.36 18.80 -34.13
CA PHE A 641 -0.82 17.52 -34.62
C PHE A 641 0.70 17.52 -34.89
N GLU A 642 1.30 18.67 -35.20
CA GLU A 642 2.74 18.80 -35.48
C GLU A 642 3.60 18.32 -34.29
N ASN A 643 4.56 17.41 -34.56
CA ASN A 643 5.46 16.82 -33.56
C ASN A 643 4.74 16.08 -32.42
N ARG A 644 3.56 15.49 -32.72
CA ARG A 644 2.75 14.75 -31.75
C ARG A 644 2.39 13.33 -32.17
N SER A 645 2.03 12.53 -31.18
CA SER A 645 1.17 11.36 -31.35
C SER A 645 -0.10 11.55 -30.51
N THR A 646 -1.26 11.21 -31.06
CA THR A 646 -2.57 11.41 -30.42
C THR A 646 -3.37 10.12 -30.48
N VAL A 647 -4.02 9.76 -29.37
CA VAL A 647 -4.94 8.62 -29.29
C VAL A 647 -6.29 9.10 -28.77
N LEU A 648 -7.35 8.67 -29.44
CA LEU A 648 -8.73 8.85 -29.02
C LEU A 648 -9.42 7.49 -29.00
N VAL A 649 -10.27 7.27 -28.00
CA VAL A 649 -11.17 6.12 -27.91
C VAL A 649 -12.59 6.63 -27.75
N SER A 650 -13.59 5.99 -28.35
CA SER A 650 -14.99 6.41 -28.34
C SER A 650 -15.93 5.21 -28.46
N ARG A 651 -17.23 5.41 -28.25
CA ARG A 651 -18.24 4.36 -28.44
C ARG A 651 -18.41 4.07 -29.94
N HIS A 652 -18.54 2.79 -30.31
CA HIS A 652 -18.74 2.41 -31.70
C HIS A 652 -20.13 2.90 -32.17
N PRO A 653 -20.22 3.70 -33.25
CA PRO A 653 -21.44 4.48 -33.56
C PRO A 653 -22.68 3.64 -33.87
N ASP A 654 -22.51 2.45 -34.46
CA ASP A 654 -23.65 1.53 -34.73
C ASP A 654 -23.91 0.51 -33.61
N ASN A 655 -23.06 0.44 -32.58
CA ASN A 655 -23.15 -0.59 -31.53
C ASN A 655 -22.49 -0.10 -30.21
N PRO A 656 -23.25 0.45 -29.25
CA PRO A 656 -22.70 1.08 -28.05
C PRO A 656 -21.95 0.10 -27.11
N GLU A 657 -22.17 -1.20 -27.26
CA GLU A 657 -21.48 -2.25 -26.51
C GLU A 657 -20.03 -2.47 -26.98
N LEU A 658 -19.59 -1.80 -28.05
CA LEU A 658 -18.25 -1.89 -28.62
C LEU A 658 -17.53 -0.53 -28.57
N ALA A 659 -16.20 -0.60 -28.58
CA ALA A 659 -15.34 0.58 -28.62
C ALA A 659 -14.72 0.77 -30.02
N ILE A 660 -14.47 2.03 -30.38
CA ILE A 660 -13.69 2.40 -31.55
C ILE A 660 -12.58 3.37 -31.14
N GLY A 661 -11.35 3.07 -31.55
CA GLY A 661 -10.16 3.86 -31.27
C GLY A 661 -9.55 4.44 -32.53
N TRP A 662 -8.83 5.54 -32.38
CA TRP A 662 -8.04 6.18 -33.42
C TRP A 662 -6.63 6.48 -32.90
N ILE A 663 -5.62 6.19 -33.71
CA ILE A 663 -4.22 6.50 -33.42
C ILE A 663 -3.66 7.33 -34.56
N HIS A 664 -3.14 8.51 -34.22
CA HIS A 664 -2.31 9.34 -35.09
C HIS A 664 -0.90 9.44 -34.51
N VAL A 665 0.08 9.37 -35.40
CA VAL A 665 1.50 9.64 -35.17
C VAL A 665 1.90 10.58 -36.31
N ASP A 666 2.55 11.70 -35.99
CA ASP A 666 3.04 12.68 -36.98
C ASP A 666 4.38 12.22 -37.59
N ASP A 667 5.41 12.05 -36.77
CA ASP A 667 6.68 11.43 -37.17
C ASP A 667 6.73 9.95 -36.78
N MET A 668 6.85 9.07 -37.78
CA MET A 668 6.95 7.61 -37.61
C MET A 668 8.16 7.17 -36.75
N ILE A 669 9.16 8.04 -36.49
CA ILE A 669 10.23 7.78 -35.52
C ILE A 669 9.66 7.48 -34.13
N ALA A 670 8.53 8.09 -33.74
CA ALA A 670 7.87 7.84 -32.45
C ALA A 670 7.14 6.48 -32.37
N MET A 671 6.94 5.78 -33.50
CA MET A 671 6.14 4.55 -33.58
C MET A 671 6.59 3.44 -32.60
N PRO A 672 7.90 3.13 -32.42
CA PRO A 672 8.32 2.09 -31.47
C PRO A 672 7.98 2.46 -30.02
N GLY A 673 8.17 3.73 -29.65
CA GLY A 673 7.82 4.23 -28.31
C GLY A 673 6.32 4.26 -28.06
N MET A 674 5.51 4.46 -29.10
CA MET A 674 4.04 4.36 -29.02
C MET A 674 3.57 2.90 -28.85
N ILE A 675 4.18 1.94 -29.56
CA ILE A 675 3.91 0.51 -29.41
C ILE A 675 4.24 0.04 -27.99
N GLU A 676 5.40 0.44 -27.46
CA GLU A 676 5.82 0.11 -26.10
C GLU A 676 4.91 0.75 -25.04
N LYS A 677 4.59 2.04 -25.17
CA LYS A 677 3.87 2.78 -24.11
C LYS A 677 2.38 2.51 -24.07
N LEU A 678 1.68 2.44 -25.22
CA LEU A 678 0.21 2.47 -25.25
C LEU A 678 -0.51 1.42 -24.36
N PRO A 679 -0.08 0.15 -24.29
CA PRO A 679 -0.69 -0.83 -23.39
C PRO A 679 -0.69 -0.42 -21.91
N HIS A 680 0.30 0.36 -21.47
CA HIS A 680 0.39 0.86 -20.09
C HIS A 680 -0.55 2.03 -19.78
N TYR A 681 -1.18 2.64 -20.79
CA TYR A 681 -2.14 3.74 -20.64
C TYR A 681 -3.61 3.27 -20.72
N GLY A 682 -3.88 1.99 -20.48
CA GLY A 682 -5.19 1.36 -20.65
C GLY A 682 -6.37 2.09 -20.00
N LYS A 683 -6.20 2.72 -18.84
CA LYS A 683 -7.30 3.41 -18.13
C LYS A 683 -7.81 4.69 -18.81
N TYR A 684 -7.10 5.24 -19.79
CA TYR A 684 -7.43 6.52 -20.41
C TYR A 684 -8.32 6.34 -21.65
N SER A 685 -9.15 7.35 -21.93
CA SER A 685 -9.95 7.48 -23.15
C SER A 685 -9.25 8.30 -24.23
N TYR A 686 -8.35 9.21 -23.84
CA TYR A 686 -7.58 10.04 -24.75
C TYR A 686 -6.16 10.30 -24.23
N LEU A 687 -5.22 10.45 -25.17
CA LEU A 687 -3.81 10.72 -24.90
C LEU A 687 -3.21 11.65 -25.96
N SER A 688 -2.26 12.47 -25.55
CA SER A 688 -1.30 13.12 -26.43
C SER A 688 0.13 12.89 -25.93
N PHE A 689 1.06 12.78 -26.87
CA PHE A 689 2.48 12.66 -26.61
C PHE A 689 3.26 13.65 -27.48
N LEU A 690 4.32 14.24 -26.92
CA LEU A 690 5.25 15.15 -27.58
C LEU A 690 6.55 14.43 -27.98
N GLY A 691 7.04 14.72 -29.19
CA GLY A 691 8.40 14.39 -29.63
C GLY A 691 8.63 12.96 -30.13
N GLU A 692 9.82 12.75 -30.69
CA GLU A 692 10.32 11.46 -31.21
C GLU A 692 10.41 10.36 -30.11
N GLU A 693 10.73 10.74 -28.87
CA GLU A 693 10.58 9.89 -27.69
C GLU A 693 9.28 10.28 -26.98
N PRO A 694 8.13 9.63 -27.25
CA PRO A 694 6.81 10.18 -26.90
C PRO A 694 6.63 10.41 -25.39
N VAL A 695 6.70 11.67 -24.95
CA VAL A 695 6.43 12.11 -23.57
C VAL A 695 4.97 12.53 -23.48
N ASN A 696 4.21 11.91 -22.58
CA ASN A 696 2.79 12.21 -22.42
C ASN A 696 2.58 13.59 -21.76
N ASP A 697 1.78 14.45 -22.38
CA ASP A 697 1.46 15.80 -21.87
C ASP A 697 -0.05 16.05 -21.68
N VAL A 698 -0.90 15.41 -22.48
CA VAL A 698 -2.36 15.38 -22.28
C VAL A 698 -2.83 13.94 -22.07
N LYS A 699 -3.68 13.72 -21.07
CA LYS A 699 -4.34 12.43 -20.80
C LYS A 699 -5.67 12.65 -20.09
N GLY A 700 -6.58 11.71 -20.21
CA GLY A 700 -7.79 11.70 -19.39
C GLY A 700 -8.80 10.65 -19.82
N VAL A 701 -9.98 10.75 -19.21
CA VAL A 701 -11.11 9.84 -19.37
C VAL A 701 -12.32 10.70 -19.67
N TRP A 702 -13.21 10.24 -20.55
CA TRP A 702 -14.41 11.03 -20.85
C TRP A 702 -15.38 11.10 -19.66
N SER A 703 -16.01 12.25 -19.50
CA SER A 703 -17.24 12.42 -18.73
C SER A 703 -18.41 12.56 -19.71
N ASN A 704 -19.52 11.85 -19.48
CA ASN A 704 -20.73 12.00 -20.29
C ASN A 704 -21.85 12.66 -19.46
N PRO A 705 -22.34 13.87 -19.84
CA PRO A 705 -23.49 14.50 -19.19
C PRO A 705 -24.83 13.78 -19.42
N GLU A 706 -24.91 12.79 -20.31
CA GLU A 706 -26.11 11.99 -20.58
C GLU A 706 -26.29 10.80 -19.61
N SER A 707 -25.41 10.63 -18.62
CA SER A 707 -25.55 9.59 -17.58
C SER A 707 -26.93 9.63 -16.91
N PRO A 708 -27.67 8.51 -16.80
CA PRO A 708 -28.98 8.47 -16.14
C PRO A 708 -28.91 8.72 -14.63
N MET A 709 -27.70 8.69 -14.06
CA MET A 709 -27.39 9.00 -12.66
C MET A 709 -27.10 10.48 -12.43
N GLN A 710 -27.16 11.30 -13.49
CA GLN A 710 -26.83 12.72 -13.45
C GLN A 710 -27.99 13.55 -13.99
N TRP A 711 -28.17 14.75 -13.43
CA TRP A 711 -29.04 15.77 -14.00
C TRP A 711 -28.31 17.12 -13.94
N ILE A 712 -28.23 17.82 -15.07
CA ILE A 712 -27.76 19.20 -15.16
C ILE A 712 -28.98 20.08 -15.44
N LYS A 713 -29.09 21.21 -14.76
CA LYS A 713 -30.17 22.17 -14.99
C LYS A 713 -30.16 22.69 -16.43
N PRO A 714 -31.28 22.59 -17.17
CA PRO A 714 -31.41 23.21 -18.49
C PRO A 714 -31.05 24.70 -18.45
N ASP A 715 -30.39 25.18 -19.50
CA ASP A 715 -29.86 26.55 -19.66
C ASP A 715 -28.63 26.92 -18.80
N ASN A 716 -28.05 26.01 -18.01
CA ASN A 716 -26.79 26.29 -17.30
C ASN A 716 -25.57 26.06 -18.23
N ALA A 717 -24.76 27.11 -18.42
CA ALA A 717 -23.57 27.09 -19.29
C ALA A 717 -22.23 26.96 -18.53
N ALA A 718 -22.28 26.72 -17.22
CA ALA A 718 -21.10 26.49 -16.39
C ALA A 718 -20.66 25.02 -16.45
N SER A 719 -19.35 24.79 -16.59
CA SER A 719 -18.74 23.48 -16.35
C SER A 719 -18.83 23.17 -14.85
N ILE A 720 -19.72 22.24 -14.48
CA ILE A 720 -19.77 21.69 -13.12
C ILE A 720 -18.62 20.69 -12.97
N ASP A 721 -17.76 20.90 -11.98
CA ASP A 721 -16.71 19.94 -11.64
C ASP A 721 -17.26 18.90 -10.66
N PHE A 722 -17.67 17.75 -11.21
CA PHE A 722 -18.20 16.64 -10.43
C PHE A 722 -17.13 15.91 -9.60
N ASN A 723 -15.84 16.21 -9.78
CA ASN A 723 -14.77 15.62 -8.99
C ASN A 723 -14.61 16.30 -7.61
N VAL A 724 -15.24 17.46 -7.40
CA VAL A 724 -15.24 18.13 -6.09
C VAL A 724 -16.29 17.48 -5.19
N LEU A 725 -15.86 16.41 -4.53
CA LEU A 725 -16.62 15.67 -3.52
C LEU A 725 -15.88 15.75 -2.16
N PRO A 726 -16.61 15.81 -1.03
CA PRO A 726 -16.00 15.66 0.29
C PRO A 726 -15.13 14.40 0.42
N THR A 727 -13.94 14.52 0.99
CA THR A 727 -13.06 13.36 1.24
C THR A 727 -13.70 12.42 2.26
N ILE A 728 -13.73 11.12 1.95
CA ILE A 728 -14.13 10.07 2.88
C ILE A 728 -12.89 9.61 3.67
N GLU A 729 -12.95 9.70 5.00
CA GLU A 729 -11.90 9.14 5.87
C GLU A 729 -11.92 7.59 5.81
N PRO A 730 -10.76 6.93 5.67
CA PRO A 730 -10.70 5.48 5.61
C PRO A 730 -11.02 4.86 6.97
N MET A 731 -11.64 3.66 6.96
CA MET A 731 -12.07 2.98 8.20
C MET A 731 -10.93 2.71 9.19
N ALA A 732 -9.72 2.56 8.67
CA ALA A 732 -8.47 2.49 9.43
C ALA A 732 -7.33 3.01 8.54
N THR A 733 -6.18 3.25 9.15
CA THR A 733 -4.94 3.61 8.45
C THR A 733 -3.83 2.64 8.80
N LEU A 734 -3.02 2.27 7.81
CA LEU A 734 -1.88 1.39 8.01
C LEU A 734 -0.86 2.10 8.94
N PRO A 735 -0.48 1.53 10.09
CA PRO A 735 0.46 2.18 11.01
C PRO A 735 1.76 2.59 10.30
N SER A 736 2.31 3.75 10.61
CA SER A 736 3.56 4.23 10.01
C SER A 736 4.73 3.28 10.29
N LYS A 737 5.55 2.96 9.29
CA LYS A 737 6.73 2.08 9.48
C LYS A 737 7.72 2.67 10.49
N TYR A 738 7.86 4.00 10.50
CA TYR A 738 8.51 4.77 11.55
C TYR A 738 7.46 5.45 12.41
N MET A 739 7.41 5.11 13.69
CA MET A 739 6.35 5.60 14.57
C MET A 739 6.54 7.10 14.90
N PRO A 740 5.56 7.98 14.60
CA PRO A 740 5.69 9.42 14.78
C PRO A 740 6.09 9.85 16.20
N GLU A 741 5.60 9.16 17.23
CA GLU A 741 5.94 9.45 18.62
C GLU A 741 7.38 9.06 19.00
N GLN A 742 8.00 8.11 18.30
CA GLN A 742 9.40 7.72 18.52
C GLN A 742 10.34 8.75 17.92
N LEU A 743 10.02 9.26 16.72
CA LEU A 743 10.69 10.40 16.10
C LEU A 743 10.55 11.66 16.97
N LEU A 744 9.32 12.06 17.32
CA LEU A 744 9.09 13.23 18.18
C LEU A 744 9.83 13.12 19.52
N ARG A 745 9.91 11.94 20.15
CA ARG A 745 10.70 11.72 21.38
C ARG A 745 12.16 12.16 21.24
N HIS A 746 12.80 11.88 20.09
CA HIS A 746 14.18 12.29 19.84
C HIS A 746 14.29 13.79 19.58
N ALA A 747 13.44 14.34 18.72
CA ALA A 747 13.41 15.76 18.41
C ALA A 747 13.18 16.60 19.69
N ILE A 748 12.13 16.29 20.46
CA ILE A 748 11.80 16.91 21.76
C ILE A 748 13.00 16.88 22.73
N ARG A 749 13.71 15.75 22.83
CA ARG A 749 14.85 15.65 23.75
C ARG A 749 16.02 16.52 23.32
N LEU A 750 16.26 16.67 22.02
CA LEU A 750 17.34 17.48 21.45
C LEU A 750 17.01 18.97 21.45
N SER A 751 15.74 19.36 21.26
CA SER A 751 15.27 20.75 21.29
C SER A 751 14.91 21.28 22.68
N ASP A 752 14.97 20.45 23.72
CA ASP A 752 14.66 20.85 25.10
C ASP A 752 15.60 21.97 25.60
N ALA A 753 15.07 22.89 26.41
CA ALA A 753 15.82 24.02 26.93
C ALA A 753 17.07 23.63 27.75
N SER A 754 17.12 22.42 28.32
CA SER A 754 18.34 21.88 28.98
C SER A 754 19.51 21.67 28.02
N MET A 755 19.25 21.52 26.72
CA MET A 755 20.28 21.42 25.67
C MET A 755 20.83 22.78 25.24
N GLN A 756 20.44 23.89 25.87
CA GLN A 756 21.04 25.23 25.70
C GLN A 756 21.10 25.71 24.22
N GLY A 757 20.18 25.24 23.38
CA GLY A 757 20.17 25.47 21.94
C GLY A 757 21.36 24.91 21.17
N ARG A 758 22.10 23.96 21.76
CA ARG A 758 23.18 23.17 21.14
C ARG A 758 24.29 24.04 20.49
N GLY A 759 24.53 25.21 21.07
CA GLY A 759 25.58 26.14 20.61
C GLY A 759 26.98 25.58 20.81
N LEU A 760 27.92 25.97 19.93
CA LEU A 760 29.30 25.51 19.99
C LEU A 760 29.97 25.89 21.32
N GLY A 761 30.61 24.90 21.97
CA GLY A 761 31.22 25.04 23.30
C GLY A 761 30.24 25.10 24.48
N SER A 762 28.94 24.82 24.28
CA SER A 762 27.96 24.69 25.37
C SER A 762 27.92 23.29 25.97
N GLU A 763 27.57 23.17 27.26
CA GLU A 763 27.31 21.87 27.91
C GLU A 763 26.14 21.12 27.24
N GLY A 764 25.23 21.86 26.60
CA GLY A 764 24.08 21.31 25.89
C GLY A 764 24.46 20.54 24.61
N LEU A 765 25.48 21.03 23.88
CA LEU A 765 26.05 20.33 22.72
C LEU A 765 26.70 19.00 23.17
N ASP A 766 27.49 19.02 24.24
CA ASP A 766 28.09 17.80 24.80
C ASP A 766 27.02 16.78 25.24
N GLN A 767 25.93 17.26 25.85
CA GLN A 767 24.80 16.41 26.23
C GLN A 767 24.07 15.81 25.02
N ALA A 768 23.92 16.57 23.93
CA ALA A 768 23.37 16.07 22.68
C ALA A 768 24.27 14.98 22.07
N ALA A 769 25.58 15.19 21.98
CA ALA A 769 26.53 14.19 21.49
C ALA A 769 26.49 12.88 22.30
N LEU A 770 26.48 12.98 23.65
CA LEU A 770 26.36 11.82 24.54
C LEU A 770 25.01 11.11 24.41
N TYR A 771 23.93 11.87 24.20
CA TYR A 771 22.60 11.31 23.95
C TYR A 771 22.57 10.52 22.64
N ILE A 772 23.02 11.10 21.53
CA ILE A 772 23.06 10.43 20.21
C ILE A 772 23.92 9.17 20.28
N ALA A 773 25.11 9.25 20.90
CA ALA A 773 25.99 8.09 21.11
C ALA A 773 25.34 6.97 21.96
N SER A 774 24.43 7.33 22.88
CA SER A 774 23.64 6.36 23.64
C SER A 774 22.52 5.71 22.78
N GLN A 775 21.93 6.46 21.85
CA GLN A 775 20.91 5.92 20.94
C GLN A 775 21.55 5.00 19.89
N PHE A 776 22.67 5.40 19.28
CA PHE A 776 23.46 4.53 18.37
C PHE A 776 23.88 3.21 19.05
N ARG A 777 24.19 3.25 20.35
CA ARG A 777 24.47 2.03 21.12
C ARG A 777 23.22 1.16 21.35
N THR A 778 22.08 1.77 21.64
CA THR A 778 20.79 1.07 21.81
C THR A 778 20.28 0.48 20.50
N ALA A 779 20.55 1.16 19.37
CA ALA A 779 20.35 0.65 18.02
C ALA A 779 21.23 -0.56 17.71
N GLY A 780 22.35 -0.77 18.42
CA GLY A 780 23.28 -1.87 18.16
C GLY A 780 24.31 -1.59 17.07
N LEU A 781 24.50 -0.31 16.70
CA LEU A 781 25.59 0.08 15.80
C LEU A 781 26.95 -0.31 16.41
N GLN A 782 27.94 -0.50 15.54
CA GLN A 782 29.33 -0.75 15.95
C GLN A 782 30.09 0.57 16.14
N THR A 783 31.12 0.53 16.97
CA THR A 783 32.04 1.67 17.20
C THR A 783 33.24 1.63 16.26
N LEU A 784 33.78 2.80 15.92
CA LEU A 784 35.06 2.91 15.22
C LEU A 784 36.14 3.26 16.26
N GLY A 785 37.20 2.45 16.32
CA GLY A 785 38.27 2.63 17.31
C GLY A 785 37.85 2.42 18.77
N GLY A 786 36.68 1.82 19.03
CA GLY A 786 36.15 1.56 20.37
C GLY A 786 35.33 2.70 21.00
N THR A 787 35.03 3.75 20.24
CA THR A 787 34.18 4.88 20.65
C THR A 787 33.18 5.26 19.55
N TYR A 788 32.10 5.95 19.91
CA TYR A 788 31.21 6.64 18.96
C TYR A 788 31.65 8.09 18.73
N ILE A 789 32.54 8.63 19.56
CA ILE A 789 32.89 10.06 19.57
C ILE A 789 34.20 10.28 18.79
N GLN A 790 34.11 11.00 17.68
CA GLN A 790 35.27 11.50 16.92
C GLN A 790 35.52 12.96 17.34
N GLN A 791 36.47 13.17 18.25
CA GLN A 791 36.74 14.46 18.87
C GLN A 791 37.96 15.17 18.24
N TRP A 792 37.89 16.48 18.05
CA TRP A 792 39.00 17.33 17.64
C TRP A 792 38.98 18.69 18.35
N THR A 793 39.99 19.53 18.06
CA THR A 793 40.11 20.87 18.60
C THR A 793 40.10 21.88 17.45
N GLN A 794 39.19 22.84 17.49
CA GLN A 794 39.05 23.90 16.49
C GLN A 794 39.29 25.29 17.11
N SER A 795 39.85 26.21 16.33
CA SER A 795 39.87 27.63 16.70
C SER A 795 38.72 28.35 16.01
N ILE A 796 37.78 28.87 16.81
CA ILE A 796 36.53 29.49 16.37
C ILE A 796 36.55 30.97 16.78
N THR A 797 36.18 31.86 15.86
CA THR A 797 36.07 33.30 16.13
C THR A 797 35.05 33.55 17.25
N GLY A 798 35.39 34.37 18.24
CA GLY A 798 34.52 34.67 19.39
C GLY A 798 34.58 33.66 20.54
N LEU A 799 34.74 32.36 20.26
CA LEU A 799 34.80 31.29 21.28
C LEU A 799 36.23 30.88 21.66
N GLY A 800 37.22 31.12 20.79
CA GLY A 800 38.61 30.76 21.02
C GLY A 800 38.89 29.31 20.60
N THR A 801 39.65 28.57 21.41
CA THR A 801 40.01 27.17 21.12
C THR A 801 39.02 26.25 21.83
N THR A 802 38.21 25.54 21.05
CA THR A 802 37.06 24.74 21.51
C THR A 802 37.26 23.28 21.09
N GLU A 803 36.89 22.35 21.96
CA GLU A 803 36.78 20.93 21.59
C GLU A 803 35.41 20.70 20.92
N LEU A 804 35.41 20.02 19.78
CA LEU A 804 34.22 19.63 19.03
C LEU A 804 34.22 18.13 18.81
N ALA A 805 33.06 17.53 18.55
CA ALA A 805 32.97 16.12 18.26
C ALA A 805 31.83 15.76 17.30
N ASN A 806 32.10 14.84 16.38
CA ASN A 806 31.09 14.13 15.61
C ASN A 806 30.72 12.84 16.36
N VAL A 807 29.49 12.37 16.17
CA VAL A 807 29.05 11.06 16.66
C VAL A 807 28.93 10.10 15.49
N VAL A 808 29.72 9.03 15.46
CA VAL A 808 29.80 8.07 14.34
C VAL A 808 29.43 6.66 14.81
N GLY A 809 28.45 6.04 14.15
CA GLY A 809 28.08 4.64 14.31
C GLY A 809 28.15 3.87 12.99
N LEU A 810 28.44 2.56 13.05
CA LEU A 810 28.67 1.70 11.90
C LEU A 810 27.68 0.52 11.83
N ILE A 811 27.05 0.28 10.68
CA ILE A 811 26.56 -1.04 10.28
C ILE A 811 27.63 -1.66 9.35
N PRO A 812 28.20 -2.84 9.67
CA PRO A 812 29.23 -3.46 8.83
C PRO A 812 28.65 -4.02 7.53
N GLY A 813 29.39 -3.91 6.43
CA GLY A 813 29.07 -4.60 5.18
C GLY A 813 29.45 -6.08 5.21
N SER A 814 28.63 -6.93 4.59
CA SER A 814 28.89 -8.36 4.44
C SER A 814 29.87 -8.70 3.32
N ASN A 815 29.97 -7.87 2.28
CA ASN A 815 30.87 -8.07 1.16
C ASN A 815 32.28 -7.54 1.45
N ARG A 816 33.26 -8.46 1.47
CA ARG A 816 34.68 -8.16 1.73
C ARG A 816 35.34 -7.24 0.69
N GLU A 817 34.83 -7.20 -0.54
CA GLU A 817 35.37 -6.30 -1.59
C GLU A 817 34.84 -4.86 -1.46
N LEU A 818 33.70 -4.70 -0.77
CA LEU A 818 33.06 -3.41 -0.48
C LEU A 818 33.29 -2.95 0.96
N SER A 819 33.94 -3.74 1.81
CA SER A 819 34.09 -3.47 3.26
C SER A 819 34.92 -2.23 3.61
N ALA A 820 35.53 -1.56 2.63
CA ALA A 820 36.23 -0.29 2.78
C ALA A 820 35.50 0.89 2.11
N LYS A 821 34.33 0.66 1.49
CA LYS A 821 33.61 1.62 0.64
C LYS A 821 32.26 2.05 1.24
N PRO A 822 32.25 2.86 2.32
CA PRO A 822 31.04 3.13 3.08
C PRO A 822 30.05 4.01 2.31
N LEU A 823 28.77 3.83 2.59
CA LEU A 823 27.74 4.86 2.41
C LEU A 823 27.70 5.72 3.68
N VAL A 824 27.64 7.04 3.56
CA VAL A 824 27.53 7.96 4.71
C VAL A 824 26.13 8.56 4.77
N ILE A 825 25.48 8.49 5.92
CA ILE A 825 24.20 9.14 6.22
C ILE A 825 24.43 10.10 7.37
N GLY A 826 23.99 11.35 7.24
CA GLY A 826 24.27 12.36 8.26
C GLY A 826 23.24 13.45 8.44
N ALA A 827 23.39 14.12 9.58
CA ALA A 827 22.64 15.31 10.00
C ALA A 827 23.53 16.07 11.00
N HIS A 828 23.51 17.40 11.05
CA HIS A 828 24.18 18.12 12.15
C HIS A 828 23.30 18.14 13.41
N PHE A 829 23.95 18.25 14.56
CA PHE A 829 23.27 18.32 15.86
C PHE A 829 23.55 19.61 16.64
N ASP A 830 24.46 20.47 16.18
CA ASP A 830 24.57 21.84 16.69
C ASP A 830 23.43 22.74 16.18
N HIS A 831 23.27 23.89 16.83
CA HIS A 831 22.42 25.00 16.41
C HIS A 831 22.91 26.30 17.07
N LEU A 832 22.17 27.40 16.95
CA LEU A 832 22.60 28.77 17.32
C LEU A 832 22.84 29.05 18.82
N GLY A 833 22.52 28.13 19.74
CA GLY A 833 22.78 28.29 21.16
C GLY A 833 21.79 29.19 21.91
N ILE A 834 22.30 30.19 22.64
CA ILE A 834 21.48 31.12 23.45
C ILE A 834 21.45 32.51 22.80
N ASP A 835 20.25 33.04 22.60
CA ASP A 835 20.00 34.42 22.20
C ASP A 835 20.57 35.40 23.24
N VAL A 836 21.51 36.24 22.80
CA VAL A 836 22.20 37.23 23.64
C VAL A 836 21.32 38.40 24.08
N GLU A 837 20.22 38.69 23.39
CA GLU A 837 19.28 39.74 23.75
C GLU A 837 18.18 39.23 24.71
N THR A 838 17.55 38.09 24.39
CA THR A 838 16.42 37.57 25.18
C THR A 838 16.82 36.57 26.26
N GLY A 839 18.04 36.02 26.20
CA GLY A 839 18.53 34.99 27.12
C GLY A 839 17.85 33.63 26.95
N ARG A 840 17.14 33.40 25.82
CA ARG A 840 16.43 32.16 25.51
C ARG A 840 17.27 31.25 24.61
N PRO A 841 17.18 29.92 24.74
CA PRO A 841 17.76 29.03 23.75
C PRO A 841 17.02 29.15 22.41
N TYR A 842 17.76 29.04 21.32
CA TYR A 842 17.21 28.64 20.02
C TYR A 842 16.95 27.14 20.06
N PRO A 843 15.69 26.65 20.04
CA PRO A 843 15.44 25.23 20.28
C PRO A 843 15.90 24.34 19.12
N GLY A 844 15.86 24.85 17.88
CA GLY A 844 16.30 24.12 16.70
C GLY A 844 15.59 22.78 16.56
N ALA A 845 14.26 22.83 16.55
CA ALA A 845 13.39 21.66 16.52
C ALA A 845 13.33 21.07 15.11
N ASP A 846 13.05 21.91 14.11
CA ASP A 846 13.23 21.54 12.71
C ASP A 846 14.72 21.51 12.37
N ASP A 847 15.47 22.52 12.82
CA ASP A 847 16.87 22.73 12.48
C ASP A 847 17.82 22.51 13.68
N ASN A 848 18.42 21.33 13.88
CA ASN A 848 18.25 20.10 13.12
C ASN A 848 18.00 18.89 14.06
N ALA A 849 17.20 19.10 15.10
CA ALA A 849 16.74 17.99 15.94
C ALA A 849 15.87 16.99 15.14
N SER A 850 15.22 17.44 14.06
CA SER A 850 14.45 16.59 13.15
C SER A 850 15.31 15.60 12.35
N GLY A 851 16.40 16.05 11.71
CA GLY A 851 17.29 15.20 10.92
C GLY A 851 18.03 14.20 11.80
N VAL A 852 18.51 14.62 12.97
CA VAL A 852 19.14 13.71 13.94
C VAL A 852 18.14 12.67 14.48
N SER A 853 16.87 13.03 14.63
CA SER A 853 15.82 12.09 15.01
C SER A 853 15.62 10.99 13.96
N ILE A 854 15.47 11.38 12.69
CA ILE A 854 15.33 10.44 11.57
C ILE A 854 16.59 9.55 11.45
N LEU A 855 17.78 10.15 11.56
CA LEU A 855 19.07 9.44 11.56
C LEU A 855 19.13 8.34 12.63
N ILE A 856 18.61 8.59 13.83
CA ILE A 856 18.60 7.62 14.94
C ILE A 856 17.65 6.45 14.66
N GLU A 857 16.40 6.72 14.24
CA GLU A 857 15.41 5.66 14.06
C GLU A 857 15.69 4.81 12.82
N VAL A 858 16.12 5.42 11.70
CA VAL A 858 16.55 4.68 10.50
C VAL A 858 17.74 3.78 10.82
N ALA A 859 18.72 4.27 11.59
CA ALA A 859 19.83 3.44 12.07
C ALA A 859 19.37 2.27 12.96
N ALA A 860 18.39 2.49 13.83
CA ALA A 860 17.86 1.48 14.76
C ALA A 860 16.99 0.41 14.09
N LYS A 861 16.37 0.72 12.96
CA LYS A 861 15.62 -0.23 12.12
C LYS A 861 16.57 -1.09 11.29
N LEU A 862 17.45 -0.44 10.51
CA LEU A 862 18.39 -1.12 9.62
C LEU A 862 19.37 -2.04 10.37
N SER A 863 19.87 -1.63 11.55
CA SER A 863 20.82 -2.43 12.34
C SER A 863 20.27 -3.77 12.84
N ARG A 864 18.94 -3.95 12.89
CA ARG A 864 18.28 -5.16 13.41
C ARG A 864 18.02 -6.19 12.33
N GLY A 865 17.65 -5.76 11.12
CA GLY A 865 17.16 -6.66 10.06
C GLY A 865 17.86 -6.54 8.71
N PHE A 866 18.57 -5.45 8.42
CA PHE A 866 19.25 -5.26 7.14
C PHE A 866 20.72 -5.68 7.20
N THR A 867 21.12 -6.57 6.31
CA THR A 867 22.52 -6.95 6.09
C THR A 867 23.02 -6.31 4.79
N PRO A 868 23.65 -5.12 4.86
CA PRO A 868 24.12 -4.43 3.67
C PRO A 868 25.34 -5.15 3.05
N GLN A 869 25.56 -4.97 1.75
CA GLN A 869 26.78 -5.48 1.10
C GLN A 869 28.00 -4.64 1.51
N ARG A 870 27.83 -3.31 1.61
CA ARG A 870 28.87 -2.36 2.03
C ARG A 870 28.61 -1.76 3.42
N PRO A 871 29.62 -1.17 4.09
CA PRO A 871 29.42 -0.48 5.36
C PRO A 871 28.46 0.71 5.22
N ILE A 872 27.66 0.98 6.26
CA ILE A 872 26.88 2.22 6.40
C ILE A 872 27.37 2.96 7.64
N LEU A 873 27.72 4.23 7.46
CA LEU A 873 28.15 5.14 8.53
C LEU A 873 27.05 6.15 8.82
N PHE A 874 26.51 6.11 10.04
CA PHE A 874 25.61 7.12 10.56
C PHE A 874 26.42 8.16 11.31
N VAL A 875 26.34 9.42 10.90
CA VAL A 875 27.17 10.51 11.42
C VAL A 875 26.32 11.70 11.86
N ALA A 876 26.34 12.02 13.14
CA ALA A 876 25.85 13.31 13.62
C ALA A 876 27.01 14.31 13.65
N PHE A 877 26.92 15.39 12.85
CA PHE A 877 27.97 16.40 12.68
C PHE A 877 27.85 17.54 13.70
N SER A 878 28.99 18.15 14.04
CA SER A 878 29.04 19.36 14.87
C SER A 878 29.75 20.51 14.15
N GLY A 879 29.15 21.68 14.18
CA GLY A 879 29.69 22.92 13.62
C GLY A 879 29.27 23.19 12.18
N GLU A 880 28.09 22.73 11.75
CA GLU A 880 27.50 23.12 10.45
C GLU A 880 27.36 24.65 10.41
N GLU A 881 26.71 25.20 11.44
CA GLU A 881 26.26 26.60 11.58
C GLU A 881 27.44 27.59 11.59
N SER A 882 28.63 27.09 11.92
CA SER A 882 29.90 27.85 11.93
C SER A 882 30.85 27.46 10.79
N GLY A 883 30.33 26.85 9.72
CA GLY A 883 31.04 26.61 8.48
C GLY A 883 31.44 25.15 8.23
N LEU A 884 30.51 24.20 8.40
CA LEU A 884 30.69 22.77 8.06
C LEU A 884 31.87 22.09 8.77
N LEU A 885 32.16 22.50 10.01
CA LEU A 885 33.40 22.13 10.70
C LEU A 885 33.52 20.61 10.91
N GLY A 886 32.41 19.95 11.23
CA GLY A 886 32.36 18.51 11.52
C GLY A 886 32.39 17.62 10.28
N SER A 887 31.63 17.96 9.24
CA SER A 887 31.65 17.24 7.96
C SER A 887 32.99 17.42 7.25
N GLN A 888 33.54 18.63 7.24
CA GLN A 888 34.90 18.88 6.75
C GLN A 888 35.94 18.07 7.53
N TYR A 889 35.84 18.02 8.88
CA TYR A 889 36.77 17.23 9.68
C TYR A 889 36.68 15.72 9.38
N LEU A 890 35.48 15.17 9.18
CA LEU A 890 35.29 13.77 8.79
C LEU A 890 35.89 13.49 7.41
N VAL A 891 35.67 14.38 6.44
CA VAL A 891 36.20 14.29 5.08
C VAL A 891 37.73 14.34 5.05
N ASP A 892 38.36 15.17 5.89
CA ASP A 892 39.82 15.27 6.00
C ASP A 892 40.44 14.15 6.88
N ASN A 893 39.66 13.58 7.80
CA ASN A 893 40.09 12.58 8.79
C ASN A 893 39.09 11.42 8.89
N PRO A 894 38.90 10.62 7.82
CA PRO A 894 37.92 9.53 7.80
C PRO A 894 38.23 8.50 8.91
N PRO A 895 37.21 8.05 9.68
CA PRO A 895 37.44 7.23 10.86
C PRO A 895 37.74 5.77 10.52
N GLY A 896 38.54 5.11 11.36
CA GLY A 896 38.79 3.66 11.27
C GLY A 896 39.73 3.26 10.14
N VAL A 897 39.22 2.55 9.14
CA VAL A 897 39.98 2.02 7.98
C VAL A 897 39.61 2.70 6.65
N PHE A 898 38.65 3.61 6.67
CA PHE A 898 38.10 4.22 5.46
C PHE A 898 38.99 5.33 4.92
N GLN A 899 38.87 5.58 3.62
CA GLN A 899 39.46 6.74 2.94
C GLN A 899 38.36 7.51 2.24
N THR A 900 38.50 8.82 2.13
CA THR A 900 37.52 9.73 1.53
C THR A 900 37.21 9.35 0.08
N SER A 901 38.23 8.93 -0.68
CA SER A 901 38.10 8.44 -2.05
C SER A 901 37.39 7.09 -2.21
N ASP A 902 37.18 6.35 -1.12
CA ASP A 902 36.45 5.08 -1.12
C ASP A 902 34.98 5.23 -0.72
N ILE A 903 34.57 6.40 -0.21
CA ILE A 903 33.17 6.67 0.16
C ILE A 903 32.30 6.59 -1.10
N LEU A 904 31.24 5.77 -1.08
CA LEU A 904 30.34 5.60 -2.22
C LEU A 904 29.59 6.90 -2.52
N ALA A 905 28.95 7.42 -1.48
CA ALA A 905 28.02 8.54 -1.54
C ALA A 905 27.74 9.07 -0.13
N MET A 906 27.11 10.24 -0.06
CA MET A 906 26.57 10.80 1.18
C MET A 906 25.11 11.28 1.03
N ILE A 907 24.26 11.00 2.02
CA ILE A 907 22.90 11.57 2.12
C ILE A 907 22.82 12.41 3.40
N ASN A 908 22.46 13.69 3.25
CA ASN A 908 22.30 14.63 4.35
C ASN A 908 20.83 14.91 4.67
N LEU A 909 20.53 15.06 5.96
CA LEU A 909 19.24 15.47 6.50
C LEU A 909 19.39 16.83 7.20
N ASP A 910 18.64 17.84 6.76
CA ASP A 910 18.61 19.17 7.38
C ASP A 910 17.23 19.81 7.13
N ALA A 911 16.66 20.43 8.18
CA ALA A 911 15.27 20.89 8.26
C ALA A 911 14.25 19.93 7.59
N VAL A 912 14.21 18.68 8.06
CA VAL A 912 13.33 17.60 7.56
C VAL A 912 12.14 17.33 8.48
N GLY A 913 11.84 18.26 9.39
CA GLY A 913 10.81 18.14 10.42
C GLY A 913 9.43 18.64 10.02
N ARG A 914 9.27 19.23 8.82
CA ARG A 914 8.09 20.01 8.46
C ARG A 914 7.65 19.78 7.01
N LEU A 915 7.48 18.52 6.61
CA LEU A 915 7.04 18.25 5.23
C LEU A 915 5.69 18.92 4.94
N ASP A 916 4.72 18.84 5.86
CA ASP A 916 3.44 19.57 5.79
C ASP A 916 2.68 19.33 4.46
N GLY A 917 2.80 18.11 3.90
CA GLY A 917 2.24 17.74 2.59
C GLY A 917 2.94 18.36 1.36
N ARG A 918 4.09 19.03 1.56
CA ARG A 918 4.95 19.57 0.48
C ARG A 918 5.80 18.45 -0.14
N SER A 919 6.30 18.68 -1.36
CA SER A 919 7.29 17.78 -1.98
C SER A 919 8.64 17.89 -1.25
N LEU A 920 9.31 16.75 -1.04
CA LEU A 920 10.67 16.70 -0.51
C LEU A 920 11.64 17.38 -1.48
N GLN A 921 12.45 18.33 -1.02
CA GLN A 921 13.47 18.98 -1.84
C GLN A 921 14.77 18.19 -1.74
N ILE A 922 15.32 17.81 -2.90
CA ILE A 922 16.55 17.02 -2.98
C ILE A 922 17.57 17.82 -3.79
N PHE A 923 18.59 18.34 -3.10
CA PHE A 923 19.66 19.13 -3.71
C PHE A 923 20.84 18.25 -4.14
N ALA A 924 21.62 18.76 -5.10
CA ALA A 924 22.82 18.13 -5.65
C ALA A 924 22.59 16.74 -6.30
N THR A 925 21.39 16.51 -6.84
CA THR A 925 21.08 15.28 -7.62
C THR A 925 21.82 15.21 -8.96
N ASP A 926 22.44 16.31 -9.41
CA ASP A 926 23.38 16.32 -10.52
C ASP A 926 24.74 15.69 -10.17
N SER A 927 25.08 15.53 -8.88
CA SER A 927 26.38 14.98 -8.44
C SER A 927 26.66 13.54 -8.91
N ALA A 928 25.63 12.76 -9.23
CA ALA A 928 25.74 11.49 -9.94
C ALA A 928 24.50 11.20 -10.79
N TYR A 929 24.69 10.44 -11.88
CA TYR A 929 23.62 10.11 -12.83
C TYR A 929 22.40 9.43 -12.18
N GLU A 930 22.62 8.57 -11.19
CA GLU A 930 21.57 7.73 -10.60
C GLU A 930 20.54 8.50 -9.76
N TRP A 931 20.88 9.66 -9.17
CA TRP A 931 20.07 10.28 -8.12
C TRP A 931 18.64 10.66 -8.53
N PRO A 932 18.38 11.32 -9.67
CA PRO A 932 17.01 11.74 -10.02
C PRO A 932 16.09 10.53 -10.22
N PHE A 933 16.58 9.50 -10.91
CA PHE A 933 15.82 8.27 -11.16
C PHE A 933 15.56 7.48 -9.88
N MET A 934 16.55 7.37 -8.99
CA MET A 934 16.41 6.72 -7.69
C MET A 934 15.37 7.45 -6.83
N ALA A 935 15.46 8.78 -6.75
CA ALA A 935 14.54 9.60 -5.97
C ALA A 935 13.09 9.54 -6.50
N GLN A 936 12.91 9.59 -7.82
CA GLN A 936 11.59 9.42 -8.46
C GLN A 936 11.02 8.01 -8.20
N GLY A 937 11.84 6.97 -8.31
CA GLY A 937 11.42 5.58 -8.06
C GLY A 937 10.99 5.35 -6.61
N ILE A 938 11.75 5.88 -5.64
CA ILE A 938 11.39 5.83 -4.22
C ILE A 938 10.11 6.62 -3.99
N GLY A 939 10.04 7.88 -4.45
CA GLY A 939 8.88 8.75 -4.26
C GLY A 939 7.58 8.15 -4.80
N PHE A 940 7.64 7.52 -5.99
CA PHE A 940 6.52 6.76 -6.56
C PHE A 940 6.12 5.55 -5.71
N THR A 941 7.10 4.83 -5.15
CA THR A 941 6.85 3.62 -4.34
C THR A 941 6.21 3.95 -2.99
N ILE A 942 6.60 5.06 -2.35
CA ILE A 942 6.17 5.39 -0.97
C ILE A 942 5.16 6.54 -0.86
N GLY A 943 4.75 7.14 -1.99
CA GLY A 943 3.83 8.27 -2.01
C GLY A 943 4.42 9.60 -1.54
N VAL A 944 5.73 9.82 -1.72
CA VAL A 944 6.43 11.07 -1.32
C VAL A 944 7.00 11.77 -2.54
N ASP A 945 6.29 12.79 -3.01
CA ASP A 945 6.73 13.60 -4.14
C ASP A 945 8.11 14.22 -3.89
N SER A 946 9.02 14.06 -4.85
CA SER A 946 10.38 14.58 -4.80
C SER A 946 10.55 15.69 -5.83
N SER A 947 11.23 16.77 -5.43
CA SER A 947 11.53 17.93 -6.28
C SER A 947 13.04 18.18 -6.33
N PHE A 948 13.53 18.66 -7.48
CA PHE A 948 14.95 18.78 -7.80
C PHE A 948 15.29 20.22 -8.19
N PRO A 949 15.59 21.11 -7.23
CA PRO A 949 15.90 22.51 -7.54
C PRO A 949 17.22 22.65 -8.31
N GLU A 950 17.23 23.47 -9.37
CA GLU A 950 18.42 23.71 -10.20
C GLU A 950 19.58 24.38 -9.44
N ALA A 951 19.27 25.16 -8.41
CA ALA A 951 20.27 25.80 -7.57
C ALA A 951 20.76 24.84 -6.48
N THR A 952 21.99 24.35 -6.61
CA THR A 952 22.71 23.69 -5.51
C THR A 952 22.88 24.69 -4.36
N ILE A 953 22.06 24.57 -3.30
CA ILE A 953 22.28 25.41 -2.13
C ILE A 953 23.56 24.94 -1.44
N ALA A 954 24.58 25.80 -1.49
CA ALA A 954 25.86 25.65 -0.80
C ALA A 954 25.74 25.79 0.74
N SER A 955 24.77 25.10 1.37
CA SER A 955 24.27 25.44 2.71
C SER A 955 24.34 24.34 3.77
N SER A 956 24.81 23.13 3.50
CA SER A 956 24.79 22.06 4.53
C SER A 956 25.91 21.02 4.32
N ASP A 957 26.03 20.05 5.23
CA ASP A 957 27.19 19.15 5.37
C ASP A 957 27.57 18.35 4.10
N HIS A 958 26.60 18.04 3.23
CA HIS A 958 26.83 17.41 1.93
C HIS A 958 27.89 18.14 1.07
N VAL A 959 28.03 19.46 1.21
CA VAL A 959 28.97 20.29 0.44
C VAL A 959 30.44 19.88 0.68
N SER A 960 30.80 19.46 1.88
CA SER A 960 32.17 18.98 2.16
C SER A 960 32.48 17.67 1.43
N PHE A 961 31.47 16.83 1.17
CA PHE A 961 31.62 15.60 0.37
C PHE A 961 31.73 15.91 -1.13
N LEU A 962 30.87 16.81 -1.65
CA LEU A 962 30.95 17.28 -3.04
C LEU A 962 32.33 17.88 -3.36
N ASN A 963 32.83 18.74 -2.47
CA ASN A 963 34.17 19.36 -2.58
C ASN A 963 35.32 18.35 -2.52
N ALA A 964 35.10 17.15 -1.97
CA ALA A 964 36.06 16.04 -1.96
C ALA A 964 35.89 15.07 -3.14
N GLY A 965 34.96 15.34 -4.07
CA GLY A 965 34.66 14.48 -5.22
C GLY A 965 33.74 13.29 -4.91
N VAL A 966 33.14 13.25 -3.72
CA VAL A 966 32.19 12.21 -3.30
C VAL A 966 30.77 12.67 -3.67
N PRO A 967 29.99 11.89 -4.46
CA PRO A 967 28.59 12.21 -4.75
C PRO A 967 27.78 12.36 -3.47
N ALA A 968 26.98 13.42 -3.39
CA ALA A 968 26.18 13.68 -2.20
C ALA A 968 24.87 14.38 -2.54
N ILE A 969 23.83 14.08 -1.78
CA ILE A 969 22.53 14.76 -1.84
C ILE A 969 22.11 15.27 -0.47
N HIS A 970 21.23 16.27 -0.47
CA HIS A 970 20.66 16.86 0.73
C HIS A 970 19.13 16.86 0.64
N LEU A 971 18.50 16.20 1.61
CA LEU A 971 17.05 16.13 1.80
C LEU A 971 16.60 17.26 2.71
N PHE A 972 15.62 18.04 2.26
CA PHE A 972 15.17 19.26 2.91
C PHE A 972 13.64 19.40 2.77
N SER A 973 12.93 19.67 3.86
CA SER A 973 11.45 19.81 3.81
C SER A 973 10.97 21.19 3.35
N GLY A 974 11.88 22.15 3.18
CA GLY A 974 11.59 23.51 2.74
C GLY A 974 11.45 24.49 3.90
N VAL A 975 12.01 25.69 3.74
CA VAL A 975 11.97 26.76 4.76
C VAL A 975 10.55 27.15 5.18
N HIS A 976 10.47 27.80 6.35
CA HIS A 976 9.26 28.32 6.96
C HIS A 976 9.57 29.60 7.77
N GLY A 977 8.54 30.29 8.24
CA GLY A 977 8.67 31.58 8.94
C GLY A 977 9.40 31.56 10.29
N ASP A 978 9.73 30.38 10.83
CA ASP A 978 10.43 30.20 12.12
C ASP A 978 11.91 29.80 11.97
N TYR A 979 12.39 29.56 10.74
CA TYR A 979 13.77 29.11 10.49
C TYR A 979 14.82 30.05 11.12
N HIS A 980 15.79 29.49 11.85
CA HIS A 980 16.79 30.21 12.66
C HIS A 980 16.20 31.18 13.71
N LYS A 981 15.08 30.83 14.37
CA LYS A 981 14.45 31.66 15.42
C LYS A 981 14.14 30.88 16.69
N THR A 982 14.00 31.59 17.80
CA THR A 982 13.54 31.02 19.08
C THR A 982 12.10 30.50 19.04
N SER A 983 11.39 30.66 17.92
CA SER A 983 10.07 30.10 17.62
C SER A 983 10.11 28.82 16.79
N ASP A 984 11.28 28.28 16.42
CA ASP A 984 11.40 26.92 15.91
C ASP A 984 11.28 25.93 17.07
N THR A 985 10.07 25.42 17.28
CA THR A 985 9.68 24.65 18.47
C THR A 985 8.99 23.35 18.11
N GLN A 986 9.17 22.33 18.96
CA GLN A 986 8.72 20.95 18.78
C GLN A 986 7.22 20.76 18.47
N ASP A 987 6.37 21.72 18.84
CA ASP A 987 4.92 21.73 18.57
C ASP A 987 4.56 22.02 17.10
N LYS A 988 5.56 22.35 16.28
CA LYS A 988 5.42 22.68 14.85
C LYS A 988 6.00 21.63 13.91
N LEU A 989 6.43 20.50 14.45
CA LEU A 989 6.96 19.38 13.67
C LEU A 989 5.82 18.55 13.08
N ASP A 990 5.90 18.30 11.78
CA ASP A 990 5.08 17.34 11.07
C ASP A 990 5.62 15.92 11.31
N ALA A 991 5.11 15.28 12.35
CA ALA A 991 5.53 13.95 12.73
C ALA A 991 5.18 12.86 11.70
N LYS A 992 4.18 13.10 10.83
CA LYS A 992 3.88 12.19 9.69
C LYS A 992 4.93 12.39 8.60
N GLY A 993 5.16 13.63 8.18
CA GLY A 993 6.20 13.98 7.20
C GLY A 993 7.59 13.49 7.61
N MET A 994 7.94 13.56 8.89
CA MET A 994 9.18 12.96 9.41
C MET A 994 9.24 11.44 9.23
N SER A 995 8.13 10.72 9.40
CA SER A 995 8.05 9.28 9.15
C SER A 995 8.17 8.97 7.65
N ASP A 996 7.52 9.77 6.81
CA ASP A 996 7.54 9.60 5.36
C ASP A 996 8.97 9.83 4.81
N ILE A 997 9.71 10.83 5.33
CA ILE A 997 11.13 11.06 5.01
C ILE A 997 12.04 9.96 5.58
N ALA A 998 11.74 9.42 6.77
CA ALA A 998 12.49 8.29 7.33
C ALA A 998 12.36 7.03 6.45
N LEU A 999 11.17 6.76 5.91
CA LEU A 999 10.92 5.70 4.94
C LEU A 999 11.65 5.95 3.62
N TRP A 1000 11.62 7.18 3.10
CA TRP A 1000 12.40 7.58 1.91
C TRP A 1000 13.89 7.27 2.09
N LEU A 1001 14.44 7.65 3.24
CA LEU A 1001 15.85 7.44 3.58
C LEU A 1001 16.19 5.95 3.70
N GLU A 1002 15.30 5.15 4.30
CA GLU A 1002 15.50 3.71 4.42
C GLU A 1002 15.64 3.04 3.05
N GLU A 1003 14.70 3.29 2.12
CA GLU A 1003 14.75 2.70 0.77
C GLU A 1003 15.97 3.18 -0.02
N ALA A 1004 16.34 4.47 0.08
CA ALA A 1004 17.57 4.99 -0.52
C ALA A 1004 18.83 4.31 0.03
N VAL A 1005 18.89 4.11 1.36
CA VAL A 1005 20.01 3.41 2.01
C VAL A 1005 20.07 1.95 1.61
N MET A 1006 18.94 1.25 1.58
CA MET A 1006 18.90 -0.17 1.18
C MET A 1006 19.40 -0.35 -0.25
N TYR A 1007 18.88 0.45 -1.20
CA TYR A 1007 19.30 0.43 -2.60
C TYR A 1007 20.82 0.66 -2.76
N LEU A 1008 21.34 1.78 -2.22
CA LEU A 1008 22.75 2.14 -2.36
C LEU A 1008 23.69 1.16 -1.65
N ALA A 1009 23.24 0.56 -0.54
CA ALA A 1009 24.04 -0.38 0.23
C ALA A 1009 24.14 -1.78 -0.41
N GLU A 1010 23.30 -2.08 -1.41
CA GLU A 1010 23.33 -3.33 -2.19
C GLU A 1010 24.04 -3.19 -3.55
N LEU A 1011 24.21 -1.97 -4.08
CA LEU A 1011 24.96 -1.74 -5.32
C LEU A 1011 26.35 -2.41 -5.30
N ASP A 1012 26.71 -3.12 -6.37
CA ASP A 1012 28.05 -3.70 -6.58
C ASP A 1012 29.06 -2.67 -7.12
N SER A 1013 28.55 -1.70 -7.88
CA SER A 1013 29.27 -0.69 -8.64
C SER A 1013 29.27 0.68 -7.93
N PRO A 1014 30.24 1.57 -8.23
CA PRO A 1014 30.18 2.97 -7.79
C PRO A 1014 29.11 3.73 -8.59
N LEU A 1015 28.58 4.81 -8.00
CA LEU A 1015 27.73 5.76 -8.73
C LEU A 1015 28.53 6.46 -9.85
N ARG A 1016 27.84 6.86 -10.92
CA ARG A 1016 28.44 7.64 -12.01
C ARG A 1016 28.51 9.11 -11.61
N SER A 1017 29.54 9.45 -10.84
CA SER A 1017 29.85 10.81 -10.39
C SER A 1017 30.06 11.77 -11.57
N ASN A 1018 29.43 12.95 -11.51
CA ASN A 1018 29.62 14.04 -12.45
C ASN A 1018 30.56 15.14 -11.91
N LEU A 1019 31.20 14.91 -10.76
CA LEU A 1019 32.01 15.91 -10.04
C LEU A 1019 33.42 16.14 -10.64
N GLU A 1020 33.82 15.39 -11.67
CA GLU A 1020 35.14 15.54 -12.29
C GLU A 1020 35.26 16.89 -13.04
N GLY A 1021 35.93 17.86 -12.40
CA GLY A 1021 36.11 19.21 -12.92
C GLY A 1021 35.01 20.22 -12.52
N ALA A 1022 34.11 19.85 -11.61
CA ALA A 1022 33.17 20.79 -10.98
C ALA A 1022 33.92 21.91 -10.23
N GLU A 1023 33.34 23.12 -10.18
CA GLU A 1023 33.90 24.20 -9.38
C GLU A 1023 33.73 23.92 -7.89
N VAL A 1024 34.80 24.16 -7.11
CA VAL A 1024 34.77 23.97 -5.64
C VAL A 1024 33.78 24.97 -5.03
N ILE A 1025 32.81 24.45 -4.28
CA ILE A 1025 31.78 25.24 -3.61
C ILE A 1025 32.42 25.90 -2.37
N VAL A 1026 32.86 27.15 -2.52
CA VAL A 1026 33.50 27.91 -1.43
C VAL A 1026 32.47 28.61 -0.55
N ARG A 1027 32.09 27.97 0.57
CA ARG A 1027 31.46 28.67 1.70
C ARG A 1027 32.48 29.65 2.30
N SER A 1028 32.26 30.95 2.12
CA SER A 1028 33.17 31.98 2.63
C SER A 1028 33.07 32.11 4.15
N ALA A 1029 33.97 31.45 4.88
CA ALA A 1029 34.09 31.52 6.34
C ALA A 1029 34.57 32.88 6.90
N THR A 1030 34.60 33.94 6.07
CA THR A 1030 35.32 35.20 6.35
C THR A 1030 34.60 36.46 5.81
N GLN A 1031 33.32 36.63 6.13
CA GLN A 1031 32.71 37.95 6.27
C GLN A 1031 31.54 37.91 7.25
N GLY A 1032 31.31 39.03 7.96
CA GLY A 1032 30.57 39.08 9.22
C GLY A 1032 29.11 38.60 9.16
N GLU A 1033 28.55 38.39 10.36
CA GLU A 1033 27.12 38.11 10.52
C GLU A 1033 26.27 39.15 9.77
N ARG A 1034 25.19 38.67 9.16
CA ARG A 1034 24.22 39.53 8.47
C ARG A 1034 23.46 40.35 9.53
N GLU A 1035 23.92 41.57 9.80
CA GLU A 1035 23.29 42.50 10.76
C GLU A 1035 21.89 42.93 10.32
N ALA A 1036 21.64 43.06 9.01
CA ALA A 1036 20.39 43.57 8.46
C ALA A 1036 19.47 42.50 7.83
N SER A 1037 18.19 42.51 8.20
CA SER A 1037 17.17 41.61 7.66
C SER A 1037 16.04 42.36 6.95
N LEU A 1038 15.64 41.81 5.79
CA LEU A 1038 14.40 42.16 5.12
C LEU A 1038 13.21 41.38 5.74
N GLY A 1039 13.46 40.20 6.32
CA GLY A 1039 12.43 39.32 6.88
C GLY A 1039 11.58 38.56 5.86
N THR A 1040 12.03 38.49 4.60
CA THR A 1040 11.49 37.58 3.57
C THR A 1040 12.04 36.17 3.75
N VAL A 1041 11.18 35.17 3.55
CA VAL A 1041 11.54 33.77 3.40
C VAL A 1041 11.52 33.43 1.90
N PRO A 1042 12.64 32.99 1.30
CA PRO A 1042 12.68 32.57 -0.10
C PRO A 1042 11.84 31.32 -0.36
N ASP A 1043 11.41 31.15 -1.60
CA ASP A 1043 10.90 29.90 -2.14
C ASP A 1043 12.00 29.23 -2.96
N PHE A 1044 12.51 28.12 -2.45
CA PHE A 1044 13.63 27.39 -3.03
C PHE A 1044 13.22 26.44 -4.17
N ALA A 1045 11.91 26.19 -4.36
CA ALA A 1045 11.39 25.40 -5.47
C ALA A 1045 11.16 26.24 -6.75
N TYR A 1046 11.41 27.55 -6.70
CA TYR A 1046 11.21 28.44 -7.83
C TYR A 1046 12.45 28.50 -8.74
N GLY A 1047 12.40 27.81 -9.89
CA GLY A 1047 13.43 27.86 -10.94
C GLY A 1047 13.32 29.03 -11.94
N GLY A 1048 12.51 30.06 -11.64
CA GLY A 1048 12.40 31.24 -12.49
C GLY A 1048 13.44 32.31 -12.15
N ALA A 1049 13.57 33.34 -13.00
CA ALA A 1049 14.51 34.43 -12.76
C ALA A 1049 14.14 35.26 -11.51
N GLY A 1050 15.12 35.53 -10.66
CA GLY A 1050 14.94 36.24 -9.38
C GLY A 1050 14.67 35.28 -8.21
N ILE A 1051 14.11 35.78 -7.10
CA ILE A 1051 13.77 34.96 -5.93
C ILE A 1051 12.30 35.14 -5.57
N ARG A 1052 11.48 34.09 -5.74
CA ARG A 1052 10.11 34.08 -5.25
C ARG A 1052 10.09 34.06 -3.71
N ILE A 1053 9.14 34.76 -3.10
CA ILE A 1053 8.94 34.82 -1.65
C ILE A 1053 7.88 33.79 -1.26
N SER A 1054 8.24 32.82 -0.43
CA SER A 1054 7.32 31.85 0.15
C SER A 1054 6.54 32.45 1.33
N ALA A 1055 7.21 33.23 2.19
CA ALA A 1055 6.58 33.88 3.34
C ALA A 1055 7.24 35.23 3.70
N VAL A 1056 6.47 36.07 4.38
CA VAL A 1056 6.94 37.35 4.93
C VAL A 1056 6.80 37.32 6.45
N SER A 1057 7.89 37.54 7.18
CA SER A 1057 7.88 37.54 8.65
C SER A 1057 7.03 38.70 9.18
N PRO A 1058 6.10 38.47 10.14
CA PRO A 1058 5.34 39.54 10.78
C PRO A 1058 6.26 40.61 11.40
N ASN A 1059 5.85 41.87 11.32
CA ASN A 1059 6.62 43.04 11.79
C ASN A 1059 8.02 43.22 11.18
N SER A 1060 8.34 42.55 10.06
CA SER A 1060 9.60 42.74 9.34
C SER A 1060 9.61 43.98 8.44
N ALA A 1061 10.80 44.33 7.93
CA ALA A 1061 10.96 45.34 6.88
C ALA A 1061 10.12 45.02 5.62
N ALA A 1062 10.03 43.74 5.23
CA ALA A 1062 9.21 43.27 4.13
C ALA A 1062 7.71 43.48 4.38
N ALA A 1063 7.23 43.15 5.58
CA ALA A 1063 5.82 43.36 5.95
C ALA A 1063 5.46 44.86 5.92
N GLU A 1064 6.36 45.72 6.41
CA GLU A 1064 6.17 47.18 6.39
C GLU A 1064 6.29 47.79 4.98
N ALA A 1065 7.10 47.19 4.10
CA ALA A 1065 7.24 47.57 2.69
C ALA A 1065 6.10 47.03 1.79
N GLY A 1066 5.19 46.20 2.33
CA GLY A 1066 4.08 45.63 1.58
C GLY A 1066 4.45 44.47 0.64
N LEU A 1067 5.56 43.78 0.90
CA LEU A 1067 5.88 42.49 0.27
C LEU A 1067 4.88 41.41 0.69
N GLN A 1068 4.64 40.47 -0.20
CA GLN A 1068 3.64 39.40 -0.07
C GLN A 1068 4.24 38.06 -0.53
N THR A 1069 3.65 36.96 -0.06
CA THR A 1069 3.90 35.64 -0.63
C THR A 1069 3.56 35.64 -2.13
N GLY A 1070 4.43 35.04 -2.94
CA GLY A 1070 4.30 34.99 -4.40
C GLY A 1070 5.01 36.12 -5.15
N ASP A 1071 5.48 37.18 -4.48
CA ASP A 1071 6.34 38.20 -5.09
C ASP A 1071 7.69 37.60 -5.51
N VAL A 1072 8.23 37.99 -6.66
CA VAL A 1072 9.57 37.58 -7.12
C VAL A 1072 10.53 38.77 -7.07
N LEU A 1073 11.54 38.71 -6.22
CA LEU A 1073 12.61 39.71 -6.09
C LEU A 1073 13.52 39.68 -7.33
N LEU A 1074 13.53 40.76 -8.12
CA LEU A 1074 14.31 40.88 -9.37
C LEU A 1074 15.60 41.68 -9.21
N SER A 1075 15.61 42.71 -8.35
CA SER A 1075 16.79 43.54 -8.10
C SER A 1075 16.76 44.22 -6.73
N TYR A 1076 17.94 44.58 -6.23
CA TYR A 1076 18.18 45.23 -4.94
C TYR A 1076 19.13 46.41 -5.14
N ASN A 1077 18.67 47.63 -4.85
CA ASN A 1077 19.38 48.89 -5.13
C ASN A 1077 19.88 49.01 -6.59
N GLY A 1078 19.17 48.38 -7.53
CA GLY A 1078 19.54 48.34 -8.95
C GLY A 1078 20.62 47.31 -9.32
N GLN A 1079 21.12 46.51 -8.37
CA GLN A 1079 21.87 45.29 -8.67
C GLN A 1079 20.89 44.14 -8.87
N GLN A 1080 21.04 43.40 -9.97
CA GLN A 1080 20.16 42.28 -10.31
C GLN A 1080 20.32 41.14 -9.29
N ILE A 1081 19.20 40.56 -8.86
CA ILE A 1081 19.18 39.32 -8.08
C ILE A 1081 19.06 38.18 -9.10
N THR A 1082 20.11 37.38 -9.24
CA THR A 1082 20.15 36.20 -10.13
C THR A 1082 19.82 34.91 -9.40
N ASP A 1083 20.17 34.85 -8.12
CA ASP A 1083 20.17 33.64 -7.29
C ASP A 1083 20.17 34.02 -5.80
N LEU A 1084 19.98 33.03 -4.94
CA LEU A 1084 19.85 33.21 -3.50
C LEU A 1084 21.15 33.67 -2.80
N GLN A 1085 22.31 33.30 -3.35
CA GLN A 1085 23.61 33.73 -2.83
C GLN A 1085 23.81 35.23 -3.09
N SER A 1086 23.52 35.71 -4.30
CA SER A 1086 23.59 37.12 -4.67
C SER A 1086 22.73 38.00 -3.75
N TYR A 1087 21.50 37.57 -3.45
CA TYR A 1087 20.60 38.26 -2.52
C TYR A 1087 21.13 38.24 -1.07
N SER A 1088 21.67 37.10 -0.62
CA SER A 1088 22.29 36.99 0.71
C SER A 1088 23.48 37.95 0.86
N ASP A 1089 24.32 38.07 -0.17
CA ASP A 1089 25.47 38.99 -0.19
C ASP A 1089 25.06 40.46 -0.27
N LEU A 1090 23.99 40.79 -1.01
CA LEU A 1090 23.38 42.13 -1.03
C LEU A 1090 22.89 42.56 0.36
N LEU A 1091 22.29 41.63 1.09
CA LEU A 1091 21.80 41.86 2.46
C LEU A 1091 22.93 41.96 3.49
N ARG A 1092 24.00 41.16 3.35
CA ARG A 1092 25.23 41.27 4.17
C ARG A 1092 25.95 42.62 4.00
N GLN A 1093 25.81 43.26 2.83
CA GLN A 1093 26.36 44.59 2.54
C GLN A 1093 25.52 45.75 3.11
N SER A 1094 24.37 45.47 3.72
CA SER A 1094 23.43 46.47 4.22
C SER A 1094 23.38 46.48 5.76
N ALA A 1095 23.06 47.63 6.35
CA ALA A 1095 22.95 47.82 7.80
C ALA A 1095 21.49 48.01 8.27
N PRO A 1096 21.17 47.71 9.55
CA PRO A 1096 19.86 48.03 10.13
C PRO A 1096 19.53 49.52 10.01
N GLY A 1097 18.35 49.84 9.47
CA GLY A 1097 17.91 51.20 9.19
C GLY A 1097 18.23 51.70 7.77
N ASP A 1098 18.99 50.97 6.96
CA ASP A 1098 19.17 51.30 5.54
C ASP A 1098 17.84 51.21 4.80
N THR A 1099 17.58 52.20 3.94
CA THR A 1099 16.45 52.16 3.00
C THR A 1099 16.93 51.60 1.68
N VAL A 1100 16.37 50.46 1.26
CA VAL A 1100 16.77 49.75 0.04
C VAL A 1100 15.61 49.67 -0.94
N ARG A 1101 15.91 49.92 -2.21
CA ARG A 1101 14.93 49.90 -3.30
C ARG A 1101 14.97 48.55 -3.99
N ILE A 1102 13.83 47.86 -4.00
CA ILE A 1102 13.69 46.51 -4.54
C ILE A 1102 12.76 46.56 -5.75
N GLN A 1103 13.11 45.85 -6.82
CA GLN A 1103 12.18 45.55 -7.91
C GLN A 1103 11.60 44.15 -7.69
N ILE A 1104 10.29 44.02 -7.89
CA ILE A 1104 9.57 42.76 -7.76
C ILE A 1104 8.70 42.48 -8.98
N LEU A 1105 8.46 41.22 -9.28
CA LEU A 1105 7.35 40.78 -10.13
C LEU A 1105 6.18 40.34 -9.23
N ARG A 1106 4.99 40.89 -9.43
CA ARG A 1106 3.76 40.48 -8.75
C ARG A 1106 2.66 40.24 -9.78
N ALA A 1107 2.15 39.01 -9.85
CA ALA A 1107 1.11 38.61 -10.82
C ALA A 1107 1.42 38.99 -12.29
N GLY A 1108 2.70 39.01 -12.67
CA GLY A 1108 3.18 39.39 -14.01
C GLY A 1108 3.50 40.88 -14.21
N GLU A 1109 3.22 41.76 -13.23
CA GLU A 1109 3.59 43.18 -13.29
C GLU A 1109 4.90 43.48 -12.52
N GLU A 1110 5.81 44.25 -13.11
CA GLU A 1110 6.99 44.77 -12.42
C GLU A 1110 6.63 45.97 -11.53
N LEU A 1111 6.91 45.86 -10.23
CA LEU A 1111 6.72 46.89 -9.23
C LEU A 1111 8.07 47.27 -8.61
N SER A 1112 8.15 48.46 -8.02
CA SER A 1112 9.35 48.91 -7.32
C SER A 1112 8.99 49.52 -5.96
N ILE A 1113 9.49 48.91 -4.90
CA ILE A 1113 9.19 49.20 -3.50
C ILE A 1113 10.45 49.69 -2.78
N ASP A 1114 10.27 50.50 -1.74
CA ASP A 1114 11.35 50.92 -0.85
C ASP A 1114 11.11 50.29 0.53
N ALA A 1115 12.11 49.60 1.08
CA ALA A 1115 12.04 48.91 2.36
C ALA A 1115 13.12 49.43 3.33
N VAL A 1116 12.76 49.67 4.59
CA VAL A 1116 13.72 50.05 5.65
C VAL A 1116 14.11 48.80 6.42
N LEU A 1117 15.36 48.35 6.25
CA LEU A 1117 15.86 47.11 6.85
C LEU A 1117 15.83 47.18 8.39
N LYS A 1118 15.61 46.02 9.03
CA LYS A 1118 15.66 45.89 10.48
C LYS A 1118 16.92 45.14 10.91
N ALA A 1119 17.24 45.19 12.21
CA ALA A 1119 18.18 44.22 12.79
C ALA A 1119 17.67 42.80 12.53
N ARG A 1120 18.60 41.86 12.30
CA ARG A 1120 18.28 40.46 12.02
C ARG A 1120 17.62 39.76 13.21
#